data_AF-A0A357ZBS7-F1
#
_entry.id   AF-A0A357ZBS7-F1
#
_cell.length_a   1.000
_cell.length_b   1.000
_cell.length_c   1.000
_cell.angle_alpha   90.00
_cell.angle_beta   90.00
_cell.angle_gamma   90.00
#
_symmetry.space_group_name_H-M   'P 1'
#
loop_
_entity.id
_entity.type
_entity.pdbx_description
1 polymer ?
#
loop_
_entity_poly.entity_id
_entity_poly.type
_entity_poly.pdbx_seq_one_letter_code
_entity_poly.pdbx_strand_id
1 'polypeptide(L)'
;GFEQYDGRRGSSNTNDLRGKVLRIKINPDASYSIPEGNLFKPGTPKTRPEIYTMGARNPYRISVDRKTGFLYWGDVGPDAGGDKFEEKGPRGYDELNQARKAGYFGYPLFIGGNYPYRQFDYETGVVGDFFDPKKPLNLSKNNTGLTELPPVSPAFIWYPYAISTEFPEVGSGGRNAMAGPVYHGEFYPKETRYPEYFNNKLLFYEWIRGWLKMVSMDAEGNYQQMDAFMPNTKFNSQIDIEVGPDGRFYVLEYGSGWFTKNADAAISRIDYNGGNRAPKAKISINKLSGTLPFTIQADATGSIDADSDPLTYVWSFGNQIKTTKTPATPFTFTKAGEYAISVAVKDTKGAVTKSEVIKVYAGNESPKVEVNLTGGDHFYFPGKPIAYAVNVKDKEDGSTEKGGIDNKSIYVKVDYLSSPDKAQVVGHQVMTAIMEGKNLVATLDCKACHKENEKSVGPSFAMISDKYKNDLKNKTYLSNKIIKGGGGVWGEVAMAAHPSLKQEELDLIVDYILSVNKKKEVSLPAKGTIAATAENMGAGNLMQITASYTDKGGAGIKPLSATNSITLRSSLINMPSNNATTRVDVKGWREHRAAFLSGEDGWLEFSNINLDGIKAIDFSYGIPQQLDKGYVVTLFQDEPTPGKGNKNVIAELKMENYKGTLFSTQTLPLQNVKPGDHKLFLKIVRVNKEEGHRLAVISLKLIPN
;
A
#
# COMPACT_ATOMS: atom_id res chain seq x y z
N GLY A 1 -31.59 30.21 11.63
CA GLY A 1 -30.71 29.83 10.50
C GLY A 1 -29.69 28.74 10.79
N PHE A 2 -29.61 28.17 12.02
CA PHE A 2 -28.63 27.13 12.39
C PHE A 2 -29.27 25.79 12.79
N GLU A 3 -30.53 25.54 12.42
CA GLU A 3 -31.27 24.31 12.80
C GLU A 3 -30.64 23.03 12.28
N GLN A 4 -29.93 23.10 11.15
CA GLN A 4 -29.17 22.01 10.53
C GLN A 4 -27.99 21.54 11.40
N TYR A 5 -27.49 22.38 12.30
CA TYR A 5 -26.39 22.04 13.21
C TYR A 5 -26.88 21.57 14.59
N ASP A 6 -28.18 21.68 14.86
CA ASP A 6 -28.76 21.38 16.17
C ASP A 6 -29.36 19.98 16.20
N GLY A 7 -28.52 18.95 16.37
CA GLY A 7 -28.97 17.56 16.52
C GLY A 7 -29.88 17.34 17.73
N ARG A 8 -29.86 18.25 18.72
CA ARG A 8 -30.64 18.14 19.96
C ARG A 8 -32.14 18.31 19.73
N ARG A 9 -32.56 18.93 18.62
CA ARG A 9 -33.97 19.05 18.24
C ARG A 9 -34.60 17.73 17.79
N GLY A 10 -33.77 16.76 17.42
CA GLY A 10 -34.18 15.42 16.95
C GLY A 10 -33.72 14.34 17.92
N SER A 11 -32.49 13.85 17.77
CA SER A 11 -31.97 12.65 18.47
C SER A 11 -32.16 12.67 19.99
N SER A 12 -31.92 13.81 20.64
CA SER A 12 -32.09 14.01 22.08
C SER A 12 -33.41 14.69 22.48
N ASN A 13 -34.34 14.92 21.55
CA ASN A 13 -35.67 15.44 21.86
C ASN A 13 -36.63 14.27 22.13
N THR A 14 -37.26 14.27 23.31
CA THR A 14 -38.20 13.23 23.75
C THR A 14 -39.55 13.29 23.03
N ASN A 15 -39.85 14.42 22.38
CA ASN A 15 -41.09 14.69 21.67
C ASN A 15 -40.94 14.61 20.14
N ASP A 16 -39.85 13.98 19.65
CA ASP A 16 -39.49 13.84 18.24
C ASP A 16 -39.05 12.39 17.96
N LEU A 17 -39.40 11.87 16.78
CA LEU A 17 -39.13 10.48 16.40
C LEU A 17 -37.82 10.27 15.61
N ARG A 18 -37.08 11.33 15.29
CA ARG A 18 -35.79 11.23 14.57
C ARG A 18 -34.66 10.86 15.54
N GLY A 19 -33.70 10.06 15.05
CA GLY A 19 -32.58 9.57 15.85
C GLY A 19 -33.01 8.64 16.98
N LYS A 20 -33.98 7.76 16.70
CA LYS A 20 -34.62 6.82 17.62
C LYS A 20 -34.69 5.42 17.00
N VAL A 21 -34.77 4.39 17.83
CA VAL A 21 -35.38 3.11 17.45
C VAL A 21 -36.77 3.05 18.09
N LEU A 22 -37.79 2.87 17.26
CA LEU A 22 -39.19 2.82 17.69
C LEU A 22 -39.62 1.39 17.92
N ARG A 23 -40.47 1.16 18.92
CA ARG A 23 -41.08 -0.15 19.18
C ARG A 23 -42.58 0.02 19.30
N ILE A 24 -43.28 -0.54 18.32
CA ILE A 24 -44.74 -0.54 18.22
C ILE A 24 -45.23 -1.97 18.00
N LYS A 25 -46.50 -2.22 18.30
CA LYS A 25 -47.17 -3.47 17.98
C LYS A 25 -48.22 -3.19 16.91
N ILE A 26 -48.09 -3.83 15.75
CA ILE A 26 -49.09 -3.74 14.69
C ILE A 26 -50.29 -4.61 15.07
N ASN A 27 -51.48 -4.03 15.03
CA ASN A 27 -52.75 -4.68 15.32
C ASN A 27 -53.32 -5.33 14.03
N PRO A 28 -54.28 -6.29 14.13
CA PRO A 28 -54.87 -6.95 12.96
C PRO A 28 -55.55 -6.01 11.95
N ASP A 29 -56.00 -4.83 12.40
CA ASP A 29 -56.63 -3.78 11.59
C ASP A 29 -55.62 -2.80 10.98
N ALA A 30 -54.32 -3.11 11.04
CA ALA A 30 -53.20 -2.27 10.62
C ALA A 30 -53.01 -0.95 11.41
N SER A 31 -53.76 -0.73 12.49
CA SER A 31 -53.40 0.27 13.49
C SER A 31 -52.18 -0.20 14.31
N TYR A 32 -51.66 0.65 15.19
CA TYR A 32 -50.61 0.24 16.13
C TYR A 32 -50.97 0.55 17.57
N SER A 33 -50.43 -0.25 18.48
CA SER A 33 -50.46 -0.04 19.92
C SER A 33 -49.04 0.13 20.47
N ILE A 34 -48.93 0.77 21.64
CA ILE A 34 -47.66 0.94 22.34
C ILE A 34 -47.44 -0.26 23.27
N PRO A 35 -46.40 -1.08 23.05
CA PRO A 35 -46.08 -2.17 23.96
C PRO A 35 -45.50 -1.64 25.28
N GLU A 36 -45.72 -2.40 26.36
CA GLU A 36 -45.09 -2.11 27.65
C GLU A 36 -43.56 -2.17 27.56
N GLY A 37 -42.89 -1.34 28.37
CA GLY A 37 -41.43 -1.31 28.47
C GLY A 37 -40.74 -0.34 27.50
N ASN A 38 -41.48 0.47 26.74
CA ASN A 38 -40.90 1.62 26.03
C ASN A 38 -40.42 2.71 27.00
N LEU A 39 -39.55 3.61 26.51
CA LEU A 39 -38.86 4.59 27.36
C LEU A 39 -39.81 5.56 28.05
N PHE A 40 -40.92 5.91 27.38
CA PHE A 40 -41.95 6.81 27.91
C PHE A 40 -43.32 6.13 27.90
N LYS A 41 -44.07 6.30 29.00
CA LYS A 41 -45.43 5.76 29.10
C LYS A 41 -46.41 6.57 28.23
N PRO A 42 -47.44 5.94 27.64
CA PRO A 42 -48.51 6.65 26.96
C PRO A 42 -49.11 7.77 27.83
N GLY A 43 -49.37 8.93 27.23
CA GLY A 43 -49.91 10.11 27.93
C GLY A 43 -48.88 10.95 28.68
N THR A 44 -47.60 10.56 28.74
CA THR A 44 -46.56 11.36 29.39
C THR A 44 -46.34 12.68 28.62
N PRO A 45 -46.58 13.86 29.22
CA PRO A 45 -46.45 15.15 28.53
C PRO A 45 -45.05 15.37 27.94
N LYS A 46 -44.97 16.01 26.77
CA LYS A 46 -43.71 16.32 26.05
C LYS A 46 -42.86 15.09 25.68
N THR A 47 -43.49 13.94 25.50
CA THR A 47 -42.81 12.71 25.07
C THR A 47 -43.57 11.99 23.96
N ARG A 48 -42.88 11.06 23.30
CA ARG A 48 -43.45 10.13 22.31
C ARG A 48 -43.35 8.70 22.84
N PRO A 49 -44.48 8.00 23.07
CA PRO A 49 -44.47 6.67 23.69
C PRO A 49 -43.95 5.57 22.75
N GLU A 50 -43.77 5.83 21.46
CA GLU A 50 -43.18 4.92 20.48
C GLU A 50 -41.67 4.70 20.71
N ILE A 51 -41.01 5.61 21.42
CA ILE A 51 -39.56 5.60 21.62
C ILE A 51 -39.16 4.44 22.52
N TYR A 52 -38.38 3.49 21.97
CA TYR A 52 -37.71 2.45 22.75
C TYR A 52 -36.27 2.87 23.08
N THR A 53 -35.51 3.28 22.08
CA THR A 53 -34.21 3.93 22.29
C THR A 53 -34.21 5.34 21.70
N MET A 54 -33.48 6.24 22.34
CA MET A 54 -33.21 7.58 21.81
C MET A 54 -31.73 7.91 21.82
N GLY A 55 -31.34 8.99 21.15
CA GLY A 55 -29.95 9.45 21.13
C GLY A 55 -29.08 8.74 20.09
N ALA A 56 -29.64 8.39 18.94
CA ALA A 56 -28.87 7.88 17.81
C ALA A 56 -28.62 8.99 16.77
N ARG A 57 -27.51 8.92 16.02
CA ARG A 57 -27.25 9.83 14.89
C ARG A 57 -27.81 9.27 13.60
N ASN A 58 -27.28 8.13 13.18
CA ASN A 58 -27.61 7.40 11.98
C ASN A 58 -27.56 5.88 12.30
N PRO A 59 -28.61 5.35 12.95
CA PRO A 59 -28.69 3.93 13.31
C PRO A 59 -28.88 3.09 12.03
N TYR A 60 -27.78 2.63 11.44
CA TYR A 60 -27.76 1.89 10.19
C TYR A 60 -27.66 0.38 10.47
N ARG A 61 -28.72 -0.34 10.08
CA ARG A 61 -28.98 -1.77 10.35
C ARG A 61 -29.10 -2.11 11.83
N ILE A 62 -30.25 -2.68 12.18
CA ILE A 62 -30.56 -3.17 13.52
C ILE A 62 -30.63 -4.70 13.49
N SER A 63 -30.36 -5.33 14.62
CA SER A 63 -30.64 -6.74 14.84
C SER A 63 -31.25 -6.95 16.22
N VAL A 64 -32.22 -7.85 16.32
CA VAL A 64 -32.84 -8.22 17.59
C VAL A 64 -32.50 -9.68 17.86
N ASP A 65 -31.83 -9.94 18.97
CA ASP A 65 -31.55 -11.29 19.39
C ASP A 65 -32.86 -12.01 19.73
N ARG A 66 -33.15 -13.08 18.99
CA ARG A 66 -34.38 -13.88 19.13
C ARG A 66 -34.48 -14.59 20.48
N LYS A 67 -33.37 -14.81 21.18
CA LYS A 67 -33.35 -15.53 22.47
C LYS A 67 -33.49 -14.59 23.65
N THR A 68 -32.73 -13.49 23.65
CA THR A 68 -32.71 -12.53 24.79
C THR A 68 -33.64 -11.34 24.61
N GLY A 69 -34.03 -11.03 23.37
CA GLY A 69 -34.75 -9.80 23.02
C GLY A 69 -33.87 -8.54 23.01
N PHE A 70 -32.55 -8.68 23.18
CA PHE A 70 -31.64 -7.53 23.14
C PHE A 70 -31.58 -6.95 21.73
N LEU A 71 -31.63 -5.62 21.65
CA LEU A 71 -31.53 -4.87 20.42
C LEU A 71 -30.09 -4.42 20.21
N TYR A 72 -29.56 -4.63 19.01
CA TYR A 72 -28.25 -4.16 18.56
C TYR A 72 -28.41 -3.27 17.33
N TRP A 73 -27.57 -2.25 17.20
CA TRP A 73 -27.50 -1.45 15.98
C TRP A 73 -26.13 -0.82 15.79
N GLY A 74 -25.73 -0.63 14.54
CA GLY A 74 -24.62 0.23 14.21
C GLY A 74 -25.08 1.68 14.13
N ASP A 75 -24.31 2.62 14.64
CA ASP A 75 -24.57 4.05 14.56
C ASP A 75 -23.37 4.78 13.96
N VAL A 76 -23.59 5.42 12.81
CA VAL A 76 -22.54 6.18 12.11
C VAL A 76 -22.43 7.56 12.74
N GLY A 77 -21.30 7.83 13.39
CA GLY A 77 -21.07 9.04 14.15
C GLY A 77 -20.64 10.25 13.33
N PRO A 78 -20.33 11.38 13.98
CA PRO A 78 -19.91 12.60 13.29
C PRO A 78 -18.51 12.47 12.67
N ASP A 79 -18.25 13.23 11.60
CA ASP A 79 -16.99 13.22 10.84
C ASP A 79 -15.89 14.11 11.48
N ALA A 80 -15.84 14.17 12.81
CA ALA A 80 -14.81 14.93 13.52
C ALA A 80 -13.50 14.13 13.57
N GLY A 81 -12.48 14.58 12.84
CA GLY A 81 -11.20 13.88 12.68
C GLY A 81 -10.27 13.89 13.90
N GLY A 82 -10.48 14.79 14.87
CA GLY A 82 -9.63 14.93 16.05
C GLY A 82 -10.37 15.57 17.22
N ASP A 83 -9.81 15.38 18.43
CA ASP A 83 -10.38 15.92 19.65
C ASP A 83 -10.19 17.43 19.72
N LYS A 84 -11.24 18.13 20.16
CA LYS A 84 -11.26 19.58 20.35
C LYS A 84 -11.94 19.91 21.67
N PHE A 85 -11.37 19.42 22.77
CA PHE A 85 -11.96 19.56 24.11
C PHE A 85 -12.18 21.00 24.54
N GLU A 86 -11.37 21.95 24.06
CA GLU A 86 -11.54 23.39 24.36
C GLU A 86 -12.60 24.09 23.49
N GLU A 87 -13.07 23.45 22.40
CA GLU A 87 -14.10 24.01 21.53
C GLU A 87 -15.44 23.27 21.65
N LYS A 88 -15.46 22.00 21.25
CA LYS A 88 -16.71 21.23 21.04
C LYS A 88 -16.71 19.88 21.74
N GLY A 89 -15.56 19.29 22.02
CA GLY A 89 -15.44 18.00 22.71
C GLY A 89 -14.68 16.96 21.89
N PRO A 90 -15.00 15.67 22.06
CA PRO A 90 -14.23 14.56 21.47
C PRO A 90 -14.31 14.52 19.94
N ARG A 91 -13.38 13.78 19.33
CA ARG A 91 -13.45 13.32 17.95
C ARG A 91 -14.68 12.45 17.73
N GLY A 92 -15.01 12.18 16.47
CA GLY A 92 -16.13 11.31 16.14
C GLY A 92 -15.81 9.85 16.44
N TYR A 93 -16.85 9.08 16.72
CA TYR A 93 -16.80 7.61 16.84
C TYR A 93 -17.97 6.99 16.11
N ASP A 94 -17.76 5.86 15.45
CA ASP A 94 -18.86 4.97 15.10
C ASP A 94 -19.07 4.01 16.27
N GLU A 95 -20.32 3.60 16.46
CA GLU A 95 -20.74 2.80 17.60
C GLU A 95 -21.47 1.54 17.13
N LEU A 96 -21.17 0.42 17.77
CA LEU A 96 -22.11 -0.69 17.86
C LEU A 96 -22.77 -0.58 19.23
N ASN A 97 -24.08 -0.43 19.24
CA ASN A 97 -24.87 -0.20 20.44
C ASN A 97 -25.67 -1.46 20.83
N GLN A 98 -25.97 -1.58 22.12
CA GLN A 98 -26.79 -2.66 22.69
C GLN A 98 -27.82 -2.07 23.66
N ALA A 99 -29.09 -2.37 23.44
CA ALA A 99 -30.19 -2.04 24.34
C ALA A 99 -30.80 -3.33 24.92
N ARG A 100 -30.45 -3.62 26.17
CA ARG A 100 -31.09 -4.69 26.99
C ARG A 100 -32.47 -4.28 27.49
N LYS A 101 -32.71 -2.97 27.55
CA LYS A 101 -33.98 -2.30 27.89
C LYS A 101 -34.03 -0.95 27.20
N ALA A 102 -35.20 -0.31 27.21
CA ALA A 102 -35.36 1.05 26.72
C ALA A 102 -34.38 2.04 27.39
N GLY A 103 -33.87 3.02 26.65
CA GLY A 103 -32.84 3.93 27.16
C GLY A 103 -32.43 5.06 26.22
N TYR A 104 -31.57 5.95 26.73
CA TYR A 104 -30.95 7.04 25.98
C TYR A 104 -29.47 6.75 25.74
N PHE A 105 -29.02 6.85 24.48
CA PHE A 105 -27.69 6.48 24.00
C PHE A 105 -26.87 7.70 23.53
N GLY A 106 -27.23 8.89 24.01
CA GLY A 106 -26.30 10.01 24.12
C GLY A 106 -26.28 11.04 22.99
N TYR A 107 -26.41 10.65 21.71
CA TYR A 107 -26.21 11.62 20.62
C TYR A 107 -27.28 12.75 20.60
N PRO A 108 -26.91 14.04 20.39
CA PRO A 108 -25.57 14.56 20.11
C PRO A 108 -24.82 15.09 21.34
N LEU A 109 -25.31 14.82 22.55
CA LEU A 109 -24.70 15.31 23.79
C LEU A 109 -23.47 14.48 24.17
N PHE A 110 -23.45 13.20 23.79
CA PHE A 110 -22.38 12.24 24.06
C PHE A 110 -22.09 11.37 22.84
N ILE A 111 -20.92 10.71 22.86
CA ILE A 111 -20.50 9.70 21.88
C ILE A 111 -19.60 8.65 22.55
N GLY A 112 -19.48 7.47 21.98
CA GLY A 112 -18.62 6.38 22.45
C GLY A 112 -19.00 5.88 23.84
N GLY A 113 -18.00 5.74 24.72
CA GLY A 113 -18.18 5.34 26.12
C GLY A 113 -18.76 6.44 27.01
N ASN A 114 -19.73 7.23 26.52
CA ASN A 114 -20.28 8.45 27.13
C ASN A 114 -19.31 9.64 27.19
N TYR A 115 -18.43 9.80 26.20
CA TYR A 115 -17.60 11.00 26.10
C TYR A 115 -18.49 12.23 25.85
N PRO A 116 -18.44 13.26 26.73
CA PRO A 116 -19.34 14.40 26.64
C PRO A 116 -18.85 15.42 25.60
N TYR A 117 -19.78 15.97 24.82
CA TYR A 117 -19.56 17.22 24.10
C TYR A 117 -19.76 18.42 25.02
N ARG A 118 -19.29 19.59 24.58
CA ARG A 118 -19.56 20.86 25.26
C ARG A 118 -20.84 21.50 24.76
N GLN A 119 -21.48 22.24 25.65
CA GLN A 119 -22.46 23.23 25.24
C GLN A 119 -21.78 24.23 24.29
N PHE A 120 -22.42 24.49 23.15
CA PHE A 120 -21.89 25.41 22.15
C PHE A 120 -23.03 26.26 21.60
N ASP A 121 -22.86 27.57 21.68
CA ASP A 121 -23.76 28.52 21.02
C ASP A 121 -23.25 28.80 19.61
N TYR A 122 -24.00 28.35 18.61
CA TYR A 122 -23.63 28.52 17.20
C TYR A 122 -23.84 29.95 16.68
N GLU A 123 -24.59 30.79 17.40
CA GLU A 123 -24.82 32.19 17.02
C GLU A 123 -23.71 33.09 17.57
N THR A 124 -23.28 32.86 18.82
CA THR A 124 -22.27 33.70 19.50
C THR A 124 -20.87 33.09 19.49
N GLY A 125 -20.75 31.78 19.23
CA GLY A 125 -19.48 31.03 19.33
C GLY A 125 -19.05 30.72 20.76
N VAL A 126 -19.88 31.02 21.76
CA VAL A 126 -19.57 30.79 23.18
C VAL A 126 -19.52 29.29 23.47
N VAL A 127 -18.42 28.88 24.10
CA VAL A 127 -18.17 27.52 24.58
C VAL A 127 -18.59 27.44 26.05
N GLY A 128 -19.47 26.50 26.37
CA GLY A 128 -19.94 26.25 27.73
C GLY A 128 -19.39 24.95 28.32
N ASP A 129 -20.03 24.50 29.41
CA ASP A 129 -19.63 23.30 30.15
C ASP A 129 -19.91 22.01 29.37
N PHE A 130 -19.24 20.94 29.78
CA PHE A 130 -19.55 19.58 29.34
C PHE A 130 -20.94 19.14 29.83
N PHE A 131 -21.62 18.32 29.03
CA PHE A 131 -22.87 17.69 29.48
C PHE A 131 -22.60 16.60 30.53
N ASP A 132 -23.50 16.48 31.52
CA ASP A 132 -23.44 15.42 32.55
C ASP A 132 -24.20 14.16 32.06
N PRO A 133 -23.54 12.99 31.92
CA PRO A 133 -24.19 11.77 31.46
C PRO A 133 -25.21 11.20 32.44
N LYS A 134 -25.15 11.56 33.73
CA LYS A 134 -26.12 11.12 34.75
C LYS A 134 -27.39 11.96 34.73
N LYS A 135 -27.27 13.23 34.35
CA LYS A 135 -28.38 14.19 34.33
C LYS A 135 -28.30 15.13 33.12
N PRO A 136 -28.41 14.60 31.89
CA PRO A 136 -28.21 15.40 30.69
C PRO A 136 -29.32 16.43 30.46
N LEU A 137 -28.94 17.61 29.98
CA LEU A 137 -29.86 18.72 29.70
C LEU A 137 -29.94 19.02 28.21
N ASN A 138 -31.15 18.96 27.65
CA ASN A 138 -31.43 19.44 26.30
C ASN A 138 -31.84 20.93 26.33
N LEU A 139 -30.83 21.79 26.30
CA LEU A 139 -30.96 23.25 26.31
C LEU A 139 -31.15 23.86 24.92
N SER A 140 -31.51 23.06 23.91
CA SER A 140 -31.80 23.62 22.60
C SER A 140 -33.04 24.51 22.65
N LYS A 141 -32.97 25.68 21.99
CA LYS A 141 -34.15 26.54 21.75
C LYS A 141 -35.23 25.88 20.90
N ASN A 142 -34.88 24.82 20.16
CA ASN A 142 -35.78 24.04 19.32
C ASN A 142 -36.26 22.75 20.03
N ASN A 143 -35.95 22.57 21.31
CA ASN A 143 -36.42 21.42 22.07
C ASN A 143 -37.91 21.58 22.41
N THR A 144 -38.72 20.66 21.90
CA THR A 144 -40.16 20.57 22.19
C THR A 144 -40.47 19.50 23.24
N GLY A 145 -39.45 18.79 23.72
CA GLY A 145 -39.53 17.71 24.69
C GLY A 145 -39.17 18.12 26.11
N LEU A 146 -38.72 17.13 26.88
CA LEU A 146 -38.18 17.34 28.23
C LEU A 146 -36.84 18.07 28.14
N THR A 147 -36.61 18.98 29.09
CA THR A 147 -35.31 19.64 29.25
C THR A 147 -34.33 18.74 29.98
N GLU A 148 -34.78 18.11 31.06
CA GLU A 148 -34.01 17.10 31.79
C GLU A 148 -34.25 15.73 31.16
N LEU A 149 -33.19 15.09 30.68
CA LEU A 149 -33.24 13.83 29.96
C LEU A 149 -32.89 12.64 30.87
N PRO A 150 -33.30 11.41 30.52
CA PRO A 150 -32.86 10.20 31.21
C PRO A 150 -31.32 10.08 31.24
N PRO A 151 -30.73 9.33 32.18
CA PRO A 151 -29.30 9.02 32.18
C PRO A 151 -28.87 8.30 30.89
N VAL A 152 -27.62 8.54 30.47
CA VAL A 152 -27.06 7.98 29.24
C VAL A 152 -26.52 6.57 29.46
N SER A 153 -26.88 5.66 28.57
CA SER A 153 -26.29 4.33 28.45
C SER A 153 -25.09 4.38 27.50
N PRO A 154 -23.93 3.80 27.87
CA PRO A 154 -22.75 3.81 27.02
C PRO A 154 -22.96 2.95 25.77
N ALA A 155 -22.21 3.26 24.71
CA ALA A 155 -22.10 2.37 23.56
C ALA A 155 -21.51 1.02 23.97
N PHE A 156 -21.89 -0.04 23.27
CA PHE A 156 -21.39 -1.39 23.56
C PHE A 156 -19.95 -1.57 23.06
N ILE A 157 -19.68 -1.14 21.83
CA ILE A 157 -18.35 -1.03 21.22
C ILE A 157 -18.28 0.29 20.45
N TRP A 158 -17.15 1.01 20.48
CA TRP A 158 -16.99 2.26 19.74
C TRP A 158 -15.57 2.42 19.18
N TYR A 159 -15.44 3.12 18.04
CA TYR A 159 -14.14 3.30 17.41
C TYR A 159 -14.05 4.56 16.51
N PRO A 160 -12.88 5.24 16.51
CA PRO A 160 -12.64 6.42 15.68
C PRO A 160 -12.05 6.02 14.31
N TYR A 161 -11.67 7.01 13.49
CA TYR A 161 -10.94 6.76 12.24
C TYR A 161 -9.55 6.14 12.51
N ALA A 162 -8.92 6.57 13.59
CA ALA A 162 -7.67 5.98 14.09
C ALA A 162 -7.91 4.60 14.71
N ILE A 163 -6.83 3.91 15.07
CA ILE A 163 -6.91 2.68 15.86
C ILE A 163 -7.57 3.00 17.20
N SER A 164 -8.57 2.20 17.58
CA SER A 164 -9.22 2.31 18.89
C SER A 164 -8.30 1.78 19.99
N THR A 165 -8.22 2.49 21.11
CA THR A 165 -7.47 2.04 22.29
C THR A 165 -8.19 0.93 23.04
N GLU A 166 -9.51 1.00 23.09
CA GLU A 166 -10.38 0.07 23.79
C GLU A 166 -10.69 -1.17 22.95
N PHE A 167 -10.74 -1.03 21.63
CA PHE A 167 -11.11 -2.09 20.69
C PHE A 167 -10.15 -2.14 19.50
N PRO A 168 -8.85 -2.41 19.71
CA PRO A 168 -7.83 -2.35 18.67
C PRO A 168 -8.12 -3.26 17.47
N GLU A 169 -8.89 -4.33 17.66
CA GLU A 169 -9.25 -5.30 16.63
C GLU A 169 -10.00 -4.66 15.44
N VAL A 170 -10.69 -3.53 15.65
CA VAL A 170 -11.42 -2.81 14.59
C VAL A 170 -10.50 -2.10 13.59
N GLY A 171 -9.21 -1.95 13.92
CA GLY A 171 -8.21 -1.28 13.08
C GLY A 171 -8.45 0.22 12.89
N SER A 172 -7.95 0.77 11.77
CA SER A 172 -8.10 2.17 11.37
C SER A 172 -8.63 2.29 9.93
N GLY A 173 -9.22 3.43 9.58
CA GLY A 173 -9.78 3.72 8.26
C GLY A 173 -11.12 4.46 8.36
N GLY A 174 -11.84 4.58 7.24
CA GLY A 174 -13.23 5.07 7.26
C GLY A 174 -14.15 4.20 8.12
N ARG A 175 -15.38 4.63 8.37
CA ARG A 175 -16.25 3.99 9.37
C ARG A 175 -17.69 3.94 8.93
N ASN A 176 -18.33 2.83 9.24
CA ASN A 176 -19.74 2.54 9.04
C ASN A 176 -20.10 1.28 9.84
N ALA A 177 -20.25 1.43 11.15
CA ALA A 177 -20.64 0.31 12.03
C ALA A 177 -22.03 -0.22 11.65
N MET A 178 -22.20 -1.55 11.65
CA MET A 178 -23.49 -2.23 11.49
C MET A 178 -23.61 -3.44 12.40
N ALA A 179 -24.80 -3.70 12.93
CA ALA A 179 -25.09 -4.87 13.74
C ALA A 179 -25.64 -6.02 12.90
N GLY A 180 -25.13 -7.22 13.12
CA GLY A 180 -25.66 -8.47 12.57
C GLY A 180 -26.36 -9.31 13.64
N PRO A 181 -26.82 -10.51 13.27
CA PRO A 181 -27.51 -11.41 14.18
C PRO A 181 -26.59 -11.99 15.25
N VAL A 182 -27.17 -12.28 16.42
CA VAL A 182 -26.58 -13.20 17.40
C VAL A 182 -26.89 -14.62 16.95
N TYR A 183 -25.87 -15.47 16.84
CA TYR A 183 -26.04 -16.82 16.33
C TYR A 183 -26.46 -17.80 17.43
N HIS A 184 -27.57 -18.50 17.22
CA HIS A 184 -28.10 -19.52 18.14
C HIS A 184 -28.35 -20.82 17.37
N GLY A 185 -27.37 -21.71 17.34
CA GLY A 185 -27.38 -22.93 16.54
C GLY A 185 -28.53 -23.89 16.89
N GLU A 186 -29.15 -23.77 18.07
CA GLU A 186 -30.33 -24.55 18.45
C GLU A 186 -31.58 -24.28 17.60
N PHE A 187 -31.64 -23.14 16.92
CA PHE A 187 -32.78 -22.80 16.05
C PHE A 187 -32.68 -23.37 14.63
N TYR A 188 -31.60 -24.09 14.32
CA TYR A 188 -31.27 -24.48 12.94
C TYR A 188 -30.91 -25.97 12.82
N PRO A 189 -31.06 -26.58 11.63
CA PRO A 189 -30.72 -27.99 11.39
C PRO A 189 -29.25 -28.30 11.70
N LYS A 190 -28.98 -29.46 12.32
CA LYS A 190 -27.63 -29.85 12.73
C LYS A 190 -26.68 -30.03 11.54
N GLU A 191 -27.22 -30.38 10.39
CA GLU A 191 -26.51 -30.74 9.17
C GLU A 191 -25.91 -29.52 8.46
N THR A 192 -26.46 -28.33 8.71
CA THR A 192 -26.16 -27.11 7.94
C THR A 192 -25.75 -25.93 8.82
N ARG A 193 -26.01 -26.00 10.12
CA ARG A 193 -25.62 -24.98 11.10
C ARG A 193 -24.10 -24.94 11.32
N TYR A 194 -23.63 -23.79 11.80
CA TYR A 194 -22.26 -23.60 12.29
C TYR A 194 -22.02 -24.40 13.59
N PRO A 195 -20.76 -24.77 13.90
CA PRO A 195 -20.43 -25.47 15.14
C PRO A 195 -20.69 -24.62 16.37
N GLU A 196 -20.72 -25.27 17.54
CA GLU A 196 -21.05 -24.67 18.83
C GLU A 196 -20.21 -23.44 19.19
N TYR A 197 -18.98 -23.33 18.67
CA TYR A 197 -18.14 -22.14 18.81
C TYR A 197 -18.85 -20.83 18.47
N PHE A 198 -19.75 -20.82 17.48
CA PHE A 198 -20.44 -19.61 17.03
C PHE A 198 -21.65 -19.25 17.90
N ASN A 199 -22.10 -20.15 18.78
CA ASN A 199 -23.30 -19.91 19.58
C ASN A 199 -23.11 -18.72 20.54
N ASN A 200 -24.17 -17.91 20.66
CA ASN A 200 -24.26 -16.70 21.48
C ASN A 200 -23.28 -15.59 21.10
N LYS A 201 -22.58 -15.69 19.95
CA LYS A 201 -21.73 -14.61 19.44
C LYS A 201 -22.54 -13.65 18.57
N LEU A 202 -22.33 -12.35 18.77
CA LEU A 202 -22.91 -11.29 17.94
C LEU A 202 -22.04 -11.09 16.70
N LEU A 203 -22.64 -11.11 15.52
CA LEU A 203 -21.95 -10.72 14.31
C LEU A 203 -21.86 -9.19 14.21
N PHE A 204 -20.65 -8.67 14.06
CA PHE A 204 -20.35 -7.25 13.89
C PHE A 204 -19.62 -7.05 12.56
N TYR A 205 -20.09 -6.12 11.72
CA TYR A 205 -19.50 -5.90 10.40
C TYR A 205 -19.44 -4.42 10.05
N GLU A 206 -18.57 -4.09 9.10
CA GLU A 206 -18.26 -2.71 8.76
C GLU A 206 -18.00 -2.57 7.25
N TRP A 207 -18.74 -1.66 6.62
CA TRP A 207 -18.75 -1.50 5.17
C TRP A 207 -17.39 -0.99 4.67
N ILE A 208 -16.88 0.11 5.21
CA ILE A 208 -15.78 0.86 4.58
C ILE A 208 -14.44 0.11 4.63
N ARG A 209 -14.16 -0.57 5.73
CA ARG A 209 -12.96 -1.38 5.99
C ARG A 209 -13.18 -2.84 5.58
N GLY A 210 -14.43 -3.24 5.30
CA GLY A 210 -14.77 -4.51 4.63
C GLY A 210 -14.57 -5.77 5.48
N TRP A 211 -14.60 -5.65 6.81
CA TRP A 211 -14.39 -6.79 7.71
C TRP A 211 -15.69 -7.29 8.35
N LEU A 212 -15.66 -8.56 8.79
CA LEU A 212 -16.63 -9.14 9.72
C LEU A 212 -15.92 -9.64 10.98
N LYS A 213 -16.65 -9.60 12.09
CA LYS A 213 -16.15 -10.01 13.40
C LYS A 213 -17.25 -10.72 14.19
N MET A 214 -16.82 -11.64 15.04
CA MET A 214 -17.69 -12.32 16.01
C MET A 214 -17.37 -11.78 17.40
N VAL A 215 -18.36 -11.19 18.05
CA VAL A 215 -18.24 -10.65 19.40
C VAL A 215 -18.76 -11.69 20.39
N SER A 216 -17.86 -12.20 21.22
CA SER A 216 -18.18 -13.08 22.34
C SER A 216 -18.75 -12.26 23.49
N MET A 217 -19.80 -12.78 24.11
CA MET A 217 -20.46 -12.15 25.25
C MET A 217 -20.62 -13.15 26.39
N ASP A 218 -20.65 -12.65 27.63
CA ASP A 218 -21.07 -13.46 28.78
C ASP A 218 -22.59 -13.71 28.78
N ALA A 219 -23.08 -14.46 29.77
CA ALA A 219 -24.49 -14.80 29.90
C ALA A 219 -25.39 -13.57 30.08
N GLU A 220 -24.84 -12.49 30.63
CA GLU A 220 -25.50 -11.21 30.83
C GLU A 220 -25.47 -10.31 29.59
N GLY A 221 -24.74 -10.70 28.54
CA GLY A 221 -24.58 -9.96 27.29
C GLY A 221 -23.48 -8.88 27.33
N ASN A 222 -22.55 -8.94 28.30
CA ASN A 222 -21.39 -8.05 28.35
C ASN A 222 -20.31 -8.51 27.37
N TYR A 223 -19.57 -7.56 26.81
CA TYR A 223 -18.46 -7.83 25.91
C TYR A 223 -17.36 -8.66 26.60
N GLN A 224 -16.85 -9.68 25.92
CA GLN A 224 -15.67 -10.43 26.35
C GLN A 224 -14.51 -10.34 25.36
N GLN A 225 -14.78 -10.64 24.09
CA GLN A 225 -13.74 -10.76 23.07
C GLN A 225 -14.32 -10.50 21.69
N MET A 226 -13.47 -10.08 20.76
CA MET A 226 -13.81 -9.89 19.36
C MET A 226 -12.84 -10.65 18.45
N ASP A 227 -13.37 -11.61 17.70
CA ASP A 227 -12.59 -12.42 16.77
C ASP A 227 -12.85 -12.00 15.33
N ALA A 228 -11.81 -11.98 14.49
CA ALA A 228 -12.01 -11.78 13.06
C ALA A 228 -12.77 -12.97 12.44
N PHE A 229 -13.74 -12.68 11.58
CA PHE A 229 -14.48 -13.69 10.84
C PHE A 229 -14.17 -13.57 9.34
N MET A 230 -13.61 -14.64 8.76
CA MET A 230 -13.15 -14.69 7.36
C MET A 230 -12.17 -13.55 6.99
N PRO A 231 -11.06 -13.34 7.73
CA PRO A 231 -10.16 -12.19 7.53
C PRO A 231 -9.46 -12.15 6.18
N ASN A 232 -9.40 -13.28 5.46
CA ASN A 232 -8.78 -13.39 4.15
C ASN A 232 -9.78 -13.29 2.99
N THR A 233 -11.06 -13.05 3.29
CA THR A 233 -12.10 -12.90 2.28
C THR A 233 -12.30 -11.42 2.00
N LYS A 234 -12.20 -11.04 0.73
CA LYS A 234 -12.58 -9.71 0.28
C LYS A 234 -14.08 -9.67 0.07
N PHE A 235 -14.75 -8.80 0.81
CA PHE A 235 -16.15 -8.49 0.61
C PHE A 235 -16.30 -7.16 -0.15
N ASN A 236 -17.37 -7.03 -0.92
CA ASN A 236 -17.68 -5.87 -1.73
C ASN A 236 -18.76 -5.04 -1.05
N SER A 237 -18.41 -4.38 0.05
CA SER A 237 -19.31 -3.45 0.76
C SER A 237 -20.56 -4.14 1.34
N GLN A 238 -20.41 -4.90 2.44
CA GLN A 238 -21.53 -5.57 3.10
C GLN A 238 -22.49 -4.54 3.69
N ILE A 239 -23.78 -4.71 3.45
CA ILE A 239 -24.84 -3.78 3.94
C ILE A 239 -25.96 -4.49 4.69
N ASP A 240 -25.96 -5.83 4.72
CA ASP A 240 -26.88 -6.62 5.52
C ASP A 240 -26.35 -8.03 5.72
N ILE A 241 -26.65 -8.64 6.87
CA ILE A 241 -26.33 -10.05 7.12
C ILE A 241 -27.44 -10.68 7.94
N GLU A 242 -27.93 -11.82 7.47
CA GLU A 242 -28.98 -12.58 8.14
C GLU A 242 -28.62 -14.06 8.25
N VAL A 243 -29.24 -14.77 9.20
CA VAL A 243 -29.15 -16.23 9.30
C VAL A 243 -30.35 -16.84 8.60
N GLY A 244 -30.10 -17.62 7.55
CA GLY A 244 -31.15 -18.34 6.84
C GLY A 244 -31.79 -19.44 7.69
N PRO A 245 -32.95 -19.99 7.28
CA PRO A 245 -33.60 -21.10 7.99
C PRO A 245 -32.76 -22.38 8.01
N ASP A 246 -31.76 -22.47 7.14
CA ASP A 246 -30.74 -23.52 7.11
C ASP A 246 -29.56 -23.27 8.07
N GLY A 247 -29.60 -22.20 8.87
CA GLY A 247 -28.55 -21.88 9.85
C GLY A 247 -27.27 -21.32 9.25
N ARG A 248 -27.29 -20.90 7.98
CA ARG A 248 -26.15 -20.29 7.27
C ARG A 248 -26.22 -18.77 7.27
N PHE A 249 -25.07 -18.09 7.19
CA PHE A 249 -25.07 -16.63 7.02
C PHE A 249 -25.26 -16.27 5.54
N TYR A 250 -26.12 -15.30 5.29
CA TYR A 250 -26.34 -14.68 4.00
C TYR A 250 -25.97 -13.20 4.09
N VAL A 251 -25.03 -12.77 3.26
CA VAL A 251 -24.47 -11.42 3.24
C VAL A 251 -24.96 -10.71 1.99
N LEU A 252 -25.60 -9.55 2.15
CA LEU A 252 -25.95 -8.66 1.06
C LEU A 252 -24.81 -7.66 0.82
N GLU A 253 -24.30 -7.63 -0.40
CA GLU A 253 -23.15 -6.82 -0.80
C GLU A 253 -23.58 -5.75 -1.80
N TYR A 254 -23.28 -4.49 -1.47
CA TYR A 254 -23.63 -3.32 -2.26
C TYR A 254 -22.81 -3.21 -3.54
N GLY A 255 -21.55 -3.68 -3.53
CA GLY A 255 -20.57 -3.52 -4.61
C GLY A 255 -19.60 -2.36 -4.40
N SER A 256 -18.68 -2.17 -5.35
CA SER A 256 -17.54 -1.24 -5.19
C SER A 256 -17.84 0.23 -5.54
N GLY A 257 -18.86 0.51 -6.35
CA GLY A 257 -19.22 1.87 -6.78
C GLY A 257 -20.36 2.47 -5.97
N TRP A 258 -20.21 3.72 -5.51
CA TRP A 258 -21.24 4.44 -4.78
C TRP A 258 -22.33 4.98 -5.71
N PHE A 259 -23.60 4.75 -5.37
CA PHE A 259 -24.77 5.25 -6.11
C PHE A 259 -24.83 4.81 -7.58
N THR A 260 -24.18 3.69 -7.91
CA THR A 260 -24.12 3.14 -9.27
C THR A 260 -24.63 1.72 -9.30
N LYS A 261 -24.97 1.24 -10.50
CA LYS A 261 -25.23 -0.19 -10.70
C LYS A 261 -23.90 -0.94 -10.66
N ASN A 262 -23.73 -1.75 -9.61
CA ASN A 262 -22.52 -2.52 -9.38
C ASN A 262 -22.63 -3.91 -9.99
N ALA A 263 -21.68 -4.27 -10.86
CA ALA A 263 -21.60 -5.62 -11.43
C ALA A 263 -21.15 -6.67 -10.39
N ASP A 264 -20.52 -6.20 -9.32
CA ASP A 264 -20.03 -6.96 -8.18
C ASP A 264 -20.97 -6.93 -6.96
N ALA A 265 -22.17 -6.34 -7.09
CA ALA A 265 -23.22 -6.49 -6.09
C ALA A 265 -23.73 -7.94 -6.08
N ALA A 266 -23.90 -8.51 -4.89
CA ALA A 266 -24.22 -9.92 -4.73
C ALA A 266 -24.98 -10.20 -3.44
N ILE A 267 -25.61 -11.38 -3.39
CA ILE A 267 -25.95 -12.05 -2.13
C ILE A 267 -25.02 -13.26 -2.02
N SER A 268 -24.19 -13.25 -0.99
CA SER A 268 -23.21 -14.30 -0.71
C SER A 268 -23.73 -15.19 0.41
N ARG A 269 -23.73 -16.51 0.20
CA ARG A 269 -23.98 -17.49 1.25
C ARG A 269 -22.64 -17.96 1.82
N ILE A 270 -22.51 -17.96 3.13
CA ILE A 270 -21.34 -18.49 3.82
C ILE A 270 -21.68 -19.88 4.36
N ASP A 271 -20.89 -20.87 3.94
CA ASP A 271 -20.94 -22.24 4.42
C ASP A 271 -19.81 -22.49 5.41
N TYR A 272 -20.12 -23.09 6.57
CA TYR A 272 -19.06 -23.63 7.43
C TYR A 272 -18.56 -24.95 6.84
N ASN A 273 -17.34 -24.93 6.31
CA ASN A 273 -16.63 -26.15 5.95
C ASN A 273 -15.71 -26.57 7.10
N GLY A 274 -16.22 -27.41 7.99
CA GLY A 274 -15.46 -28.00 9.10
C GLY A 274 -14.50 -29.12 8.69
N GLY A 275 -14.29 -29.34 7.40
CA GLY A 275 -13.35 -30.33 6.88
C GLY A 275 -11.87 -29.93 7.07
N ASN A 276 -10.99 -30.87 6.75
CA ASN A 276 -9.55 -30.64 6.68
C ASN A 276 -9.22 -29.54 5.66
N ARG A 277 -8.64 -28.43 6.12
CA ARG A 277 -8.27 -27.32 5.24
C ARG A 277 -6.94 -27.65 4.58
N ALA A 278 -6.97 -27.84 3.26
CA ALA A 278 -5.77 -28.20 2.51
C ALA A 278 -4.61 -27.23 2.80
N PRO A 279 -3.38 -27.73 2.94
CA PRO A 279 -2.23 -26.90 3.26
C PRO A 279 -1.95 -25.90 2.12
N LYS A 280 -1.25 -24.82 2.44
CA LYS A 280 -0.72 -23.88 1.45
C LYS A 280 0.75 -24.18 1.19
N ALA A 281 1.06 -24.71 0.02
CA ALA A 281 2.42 -25.02 -0.39
C ALA A 281 3.18 -23.75 -0.82
N LYS A 282 4.43 -23.62 -0.38
CA LYS A 282 5.36 -22.57 -0.81
C LYS A 282 6.74 -23.21 -1.01
N ILE A 283 7.45 -22.80 -2.06
CA ILE A 283 8.78 -23.33 -2.39
C ILE A 283 9.79 -22.19 -2.57
N SER A 284 11.04 -22.47 -2.24
CA SER A 284 12.19 -21.63 -2.55
C SER A 284 13.40 -22.50 -2.89
N ILE A 285 14.29 -21.97 -3.74
CA ILE A 285 15.51 -22.65 -4.16
C ILE A 285 16.66 -21.64 -4.06
N ASN A 286 17.77 -22.05 -3.45
CA ASN A 286 18.91 -21.16 -3.20
C ASN A 286 19.65 -20.71 -4.47
N LYS A 287 19.66 -21.54 -5.53
CA LYS A 287 20.33 -21.27 -6.81
C LYS A 287 19.49 -21.81 -7.97
N LEU A 288 19.32 -21.00 -9.01
CA LEU A 288 18.53 -21.36 -10.20
C LEU A 288 19.38 -21.86 -11.36
N SER A 289 20.70 -21.73 -11.28
CA SER A 289 21.64 -22.12 -12.35
C SER A 289 23.01 -22.51 -11.78
N GLY A 290 23.77 -23.32 -12.51
CA GLY A 290 25.13 -23.70 -12.13
C GLY A 290 25.74 -24.82 -12.98
N THR A 291 27.07 -24.88 -13.00
CA THR A 291 27.84 -25.95 -13.68
C THR A 291 27.64 -27.32 -13.04
N LEU A 292 27.75 -28.40 -13.83
CA LEU A 292 27.66 -29.77 -13.34
C LEU A 292 28.94 -30.23 -12.60
N PRO A 293 28.81 -31.06 -11.55
CA PRO A 293 27.57 -31.41 -10.86
C PRO A 293 26.99 -30.22 -10.09
N PHE A 294 25.70 -29.97 -10.26
CA PHE A 294 25.04 -28.79 -9.71
C PHE A 294 24.12 -29.17 -8.56
N THR A 295 24.46 -28.78 -7.33
CA THR A 295 23.64 -29.03 -6.14
C THR A 295 22.81 -27.79 -5.77
N ILE A 296 21.51 -28.00 -5.61
CA ILE A 296 20.58 -27.02 -5.06
C ILE A 296 20.11 -27.44 -3.66
N GLN A 297 19.62 -26.46 -2.91
CA GLN A 297 18.86 -26.64 -1.69
C GLN A 297 17.43 -26.17 -1.95
N ALA A 298 16.48 -27.10 -1.92
CA ALA A 298 15.06 -26.80 -2.00
C ALA A 298 14.48 -26.69 -0.60
N ASP A 299 13.64 -25.67 -0.38
CA ASP A 299 13.06 -25.34 0.92
C ASP A 299 11.57 -24.96 0.77
N ALA A 300 10.74 -25.54 1.63
CA ALA A 300 9.30 -25.37 1.71
C ALA A 300 8.86 -24.94 3.11
N THR A 301 9.76 -24.35 3.89
CA THR A 301 9.53 -23.91 5.28
C THR A 301 8.44 -22.84 5.36
N GLY A 302 8.20 -22.10 4.26
CA GLY A 302 7.10 -21.16 4.16
C GLY A 302 5.73 -21.80 3.88
N SER A 303 5.63 -23.13 3.79
CA SER A 303 4.36 -23.83 3.65
C SER A 303 3.64 -23.88 4.99
N ILE A 304 2.33 -23.68 4.98
CA ILE A 304 1.52 -23.62 6.21
C ILE A 304 0.31 -24.53 6.09
N ASP A 305 -0.01 -25.20 7.19
CA ASP A 305 -1.29 -25.86 7.37
C ASP A 305 -2.15 -25.02 8.30
N ALA A 306 -3.39 -24.76 7.92
CA ALA A 306 -4.26 -23.89 8.71
C ALA A 306 -4.76 -24.57 10.00
N ASP A 307 -4.75 -25.91 10.01
CA ASP A 307 -5.13 -26.76 11.14
C ASP A 307 -3.91 -27.16 12.00
N SER A 308 -2.72 -26.69 11.64
CA SER A 308 -1.43 -27.05 12.28
C SER A 308 -1.12 -28.55 12.26
N ASP A 309 -1.68 -29.27 11.27
CA ASP A 309 -1.38 -30.68 11.06
C ASP A 309 0.07 -30.88 10.59
N PRO A 310 0.75 -31.98 10.99
CA PRO A 310 2.08 -32.30 10.47
C PRO A 310 2.08 -32.50 8.95
N LEU A 311 3.11 -31.97 8.29
CA LEU A 311 3.21 -31.95 6.83
C LEU A 311 4.22 -32.96 6.28
N THR A 312 3.89 -33.54 5.13
CA THR A 312 4.79 -34.34 4.29
C THR A 312 5.03 -33.62 2.96
N TYR A 313 6.28 -33.62 2.49
CA TYR A 313 6.70 -32.89 1.30
C TYR A 313 7.11 -33.87 0.20
N VAL A 314 6.43 -33.83 -0.93
CA VAL A 314 6.74 -34.63 -2.12
C VAL A 314 7.33 -33.71 -3.17
N TRP A 315 8.65 -33.75 -3.28
CA TRP A 315 9.45 -32.94 -4.19
C TRP A 315 9.52 -33.57 -5.58
N SER A 316 9.36 -32.74 -6.60
CA SER A 316 9.60 -33.09 -8.01
C SER A 316 10.82 -32.33 -8.49
N PHE A 317 11.86 -33.03 -8.93
CA PHE A 317 13.09 -32.47 -9.52
C PHE A 317 13.17 -32.84 -11.01
N GLY A 318 12.24 -32.33 -11.82
CA GLY A 318 11.97 -32.86 -13.16
C GLY A 318 11.27 -34.23 -13.09
N ASN A 319 11.88 -35.26 -13.66
CA ASN A 319 11.32 -36.63 -13.69
C ASN A 319 11.59 -37.44 -12.41
N GLN A 320 12.32 -36.88 -11.44
CA GLN A 320 12.65 -37.55 -10.19
C GLN A 320 11.77 -37.04 -9.05
N ILE A 321 11.23 -37.96 -8.26
CA ILE A 321 10.40 -37.67 -7.09
C ILE A 321 11.16 -38.03 -5.82
N LYS A 322 11.09 -37.18 -4.80
CA LYS A 322 11.65 -37.43 -3.46
C LYS A 322 10.66 -37.00 -2.39
N THR A 323 10.43 -37.85 -1.37
CA THR A 323 9.52 -37.52 -0.26
C THR A 323 10.31 -37.27 1.02
N THR A 324 9.97 -36.21 1.76
CA THR A 324 10.59 -35.85 3.05
C THR A 324 9.56 -35.47 4.09
N LYS A 325 9.93 -35.61 5.37
CA LYS A 325 9.17 -35.07 6.52
C LYS A 325 9.68 -33.71 6.99
N THR A 326 10.90 -33.34 6.60
CA THR A 326 11.47 -32.01 6.83
C THR A 326 11.19 -31.12 5.62
N PRO A 327 10.98 -29.80 5.82
CA PRO A 327 10.67 -28.87 4.75
C PRO A 327 11.85 -28.53 3.83
N ALA A 328 13.04 -29.07 4.08
CA ALA A 328 14.24 -28.78 3.30
C ALA A 328 14.94 -30.06 2.84
N THR A 329 15.44 -30.05 1.59
CA THR A 329 16.25 -31.15 1.03
C THR A 329 17.24 -30.66 -0.04
N PRO A 330 18.47 -31.19 -0.06
CA PRO A 330 19.37 -31.00 -1.19
C PRO A 330 19.00 -31.92 -2.37
N PHE A 331 19.37 -31.50 -3.57
CA PHE A 331 19.32 -32.31 -4.79
C PHE A 331 20.45 -31.93 -5.76
N THR A 332 21.07 -32.94 -6.40
CA THR A 332 22.23 -32.74 -7.29
C THR A 332 21.90 -33.16 -8.71
N PHE A 333 22.05 -32.23 -9.66
CA PHE A 333 21.95 -32.48 -11.08
C PHE A 333 23.32 -32.87 -11.65
N THR A 334 23.37 -33.97 -12.39
CA THR A 334 24.59 -34.47 -13.05
C THR A 334 24.51 -34.42 -14.57
N LYS A 335 23.34 -34.06 -15.12
CA LYS A 335 23.12 -33.91 -16.56
C LYS A 335 22.70 -32.47 -16.87
N ALA A 336 23.16 -32.01 -18.02
CA ALA A 336 22.81 -30.71 -18.57
C ALA A 336 21.31 -30.67 -18.90
N GLY A 337 20.62 -29.59 -18.53
CA GLY A 337 19.22 -29.43 -18.90
C GLY A 337 18.44 -28.44 -18.03
N GLU A 338 17.20 -28.20 -18.45
CA GLU A 338 16.19 -27.43 -17.70
C GLU A 338 15.32 -28.39 -16.88
N TYR A 339 15.23 -28.13 -15.58
CA TYR A 339 14.47 -28.93 -14.63
C TYR A 339 13.34 -28.09 -14.03
N ALA A 340 12.11 -28.58 -14.18
CA ALA A 340 10.93 -28.03 -13.51
C ALA A 340 10.84 -28.61 -12.09
N ILE A 341 10.95 -27.74 -11.09
CA ILE A 341 10.99 -28.14 -9.68
C ILE A 341 9.73 -27.65 -8.96
N SER A 342 9.08 -28.53 -8.21
CA SER A 342 7.92 -28.19 -7.39
C SER A 342 7.84 -29.08 -6.16
N VAL A 343 7.00 -28.71 -5.20
CA VAL A 343 6.68 -29.53 -4.02
C VAL A 343 5.18 -29.66 -3.87
N ALA A 344 4.71 -30.89 -3.65
CA ALA A 344 3.37 -31.15 -3.16
C ALA A 344 3.42 -31.32 -1.65
N VAL A 345 2.66 -30.50 -0.93
CA VAL A 345 2.56 -30.52 0.53
C VAL A 345 1.29 -31.26 0.90
N LYS A 346 1.43 -32.27 1.75
CA LYS A 346 0.34 -33.16 2.18
C LYS A 346 0.20 -33.12 3.69
N ASP A 347 -1.02 -32.94 4.18
CA ASP A 347 -1.34 -33.07 5.60
C ASP A 347 -1.64 -34.53 6.01
N THR A 348 -1.82 -34.76 7.30
CA THR A 348 -2.12 -36.09 7.86
C THR A 348 -3.51 -36.61 7.53
N LYS A 349 -4.45 -35.75 7.16
CA LYS A 349 -5.85 -36.10 6.83
C LYS A 349 -6.07 -36.31 5.33
N GLY A 350 -5.01 -36.16 4.54
CA GLY A 350 -4.93 -36.56 3.14
C GLY A 350 -5.09 -35.44 2.12
N ALA A 351 -5.31 -34.17 2.51
CA ALA A 351 -5.35 -33.10 1.52
C ALA A 351 -3.95 -32.71 1.06
N VAL A 352 -3.87 -32.26 -0.19
CA VAL A 352 -2.61 -32.01 -0.90
C VAL A 352 -2.73 -30.74 -1.73
N THR A 353 -1.73 -29.87 -1.64
CA THR A 353 -1.58 -28.68 -2.48
C THR A 353 -0.19 -28.67 -3.11
N LYS A 354 -0.07 -28.18 -4.35
CA LYS A 354 1.21 -28.04 -5.05
C LYS A 354 1.70 -26.59 -5.05
N SER A 355 3.01 -26.38 -4.95
CA SER A 355 3.64 -25.07 -5.12
C SER A 355 3.60 -24.59 -6.57
N GLU A 356 4.04 -23.36 -6.80
CA GLU A 356 4.51 -22.96 -8.14
C GLU A 356 5.68 -23.83 -8.62
N VAL A 357 5.94 -23.80 -9.92
CA VAL A 357 7.08 -24.48 -10.54
C VAL A 357 8.24 -23.50 -10.67
N ILE A 358 9.39 -23.85 -10.07
CA ILE A 358 10.64 -23.11 -10.25
C ILE A 358 11.49 -23.85 -11.30
N LYS A 359 11.95 -23.11 -12.31
CA LYS A 359 12.86 -23.64 -13.33
C LYS A 359 14.31 -23.50 -12.88
N VAL A 360 15.06 -24.59 -13.00
CA VAL A 360 16.48 -24.65 -12.67
C VAL A 360 17.28 -25.16 -13.86
N TYR A 361 18.38 -24.49 -14.18
CA TYR A 361 19.23 -24.77 -15.34
C TYR A 361 20.55 -25.39 -14.87
N ALA A 362 20.74 -26.69 -15.11
CA ALA A 362 21.98 -27.36 -14.76
C ALA A 362 22.90 -27.42 -15.99
N GLY A 363 24.17 -27.08 -15.81
CA GLY A 363 25.19 -27.07 -16.86
C GLY A 363 25.46 -25.71 -17.53
N ASN A 364 24.85 -24.64 -17.02
CA ASN A 364 25.20 -23.26 -17.34
C ASN A 364 25.06 -22.42 -16.05
N GLU A 365 26.06 -21.65 -15.66
CA GLU A 365 26.02 -20.77 -14.48
C GLU A 365 25.67 -19.33 -14.89
N SER A 366 24.80 -18.65 -14.14
CA SER A 366 24.46 -17.26 -14.49
C SER A 366 25.68 -16.33 -14.35
N PRO A 367 25.93 -15.44 -15.32
CA PRO A 367 27.07 -14.54 -15.25
C PRO A 367 26.96 -13.56 -14.08
N LYS A 368 28.09 -13.04 -13.63
CA LYS A 368 28.16 -11.99 -12.60
C LYS A 368 28.57 -10.67 -13.25
N VAL A 369 27.68 -9.69 -13.18
CA VAL A 369 27.91 -8.33 -13.69
C VAL A 369 28.16 -7.40 -12.50
N GLU A 370 29.24 -6.62 -12.56
CA GLU A 370 29.60 -5.61 -11.58
C GLU A 370 29.77 -4.26 -12.26
N VAL A 371 29.07 -3.23 -11.77
CA VAL A 371 29.25 -1.85 -12.21
C VAL A 371 30.06 -1.12 -11.16
N ASN A 372 31.29 -0.76 -11.51
CA ASN A 372 32.23 -0.09 -10.61
C ASN A 372 32.37 1.38 -10.97
N LEU A 373 32.29 2.26 -9.96
CA LEU A 373 32.59 3.67 -10.10
C LEU A 373 34.01 3.98 -9.66
N THR A 374 34.69 4.84 -10.40
CA THR A 374 36.01 5.34 -10.00
C THR A 374 35.80 6.61 -9.18
N GLY A 375 36.19 6.59 -7.90
CA GLY A 375 36.13 7.77 -7.01
C GLY A 375 35.11 7.68 -5.86
N GLY A 376 34.29 6.63 -5.78
CA GLY A 376 33.38 6.42 -4.63
C GLY A 376 32.27 7.47 -4.49
N ASP A 377 32.07 8.33 -5.49
CA ASP A 377 31.06 9.37 -5.46
C ASP A 377 29.67 8.73 -5.26
N HIS A 378 28.92 9.14 -4.23
CA HIS A 378 27.50 8.76 -4.02
C HIS A 378 26.53 9.77 -4.63
N PHE A 379 27.07 10.89 -5.12
CA PHE A 379 26.35 11.97 -5.78
C PHE A 379 26.85 12.21 -7.20
N TYR A 380 25.97 12.72 -8.05
CA TYR A 380 26.37 13.30 -9.33
C TYR A 380 26.23 14.83 -9.33
N PHE A 381 27.17 15.49 -10.01
CA PHE A 381 27.22 16.94 -10.16
C PHE A 381 27.17 17.30 -11.65
N PRO A 382 26.40 18.33 -12.06
CA PRO A 382 26.40 18.78 -13.44
C PRO A 382 27.81 19.10 -13.94
N GLY A 383 28.15 18.57 -15.11
CA GLY A 383 29.45 18.80 -15.73
C GLY A 383 30.63 18.11 -15.07
N LYS A 384 30.49 17.46 -13.89
CA LYS A 384 31.54 16.62 -13.30
C LYS A 384 31.43 15.22 -13.92
N PRO A 385 32.44 14.76 -14.69
CA PRO A 385 32.41 13.43 -15.28
C PRO A 385 32.56 12.34 -14.21
N ILE A 386 31.70 11.33 -14.27
CA ILE A 386 31.76 10.12 -13.44
C ILE A 386 32.31 8.99 -14.28
N ALA A 387 33.49 8.49 -13.92
CA ALA A 387 34.09 7.35 -14.59
C ALA A 387 33.49 6.04 -14.05
N TYR A 388 33.10 5.15 -14.96
CA TYR A 388 32.57 3.82 -14.63
C TYR A 388 33.26 2.74 -15.45
N ALA A 389 33.29 1.53 -14.91
CA ALA A 389 33.75 0.33 -15.58
C ALA A 389 32.83 -0.85 -15.23
N VAL A 390 32.43 -1.62 -16.23
CA VAL A 390 31.64 -2.83 -16.07
C VAL A 390 32.56 -4.04 -16.18
N ASN A 391 32.53 -4.87 -15.15
CA ASN A 391 33.24 -6.15 -15.13
C ASN A 391 32.23 -7.28 -15.19
N VAL A 392 32.48 -8.24 -16.07
CA VAL A 392 31.66 -9.45 -16.18
C VAL A 392 32.54 -10.65 -15.93
N LYS A 393 32.08 -11.54 -15.06
CA LYS A 393 32.68 -12.84 -14.78
C LYS A 393 31.65 -13.91 -15.02
N ASP A 394 31.97 -14.79 -15.94
CA ASP A 394 31.21 -15.98 -16.27
C ASP A 394 32.11 -17.20 -16.21
N LYS A 395 31.59 -18.34 -15.77
CA LYS A 395 32.44 -19.51 -15.57
C LYS A 395 32.75 -20.21 -16.89
N GLU A 396 31.81 -20.15 -17.82
CA GLU A 396 31.86 -20.76 -19.14
C GLU A 396 32.51 -19.84 -20.18
N ASP A 397 32.14 -18.55 -20.20
CA ASP A 397 32.62 -17.56 -21.18
C ASP A 397 33.87 -16.79 -20.71
N GLY A 398 34.29 -16.97 -19.46
CA GLY A 398 35.47 -16.32 -18.88
C GLY A 398 35.17 -14.93 -18.32
N SER A 399 36.00 -13.94 -18.58
CA SER A 399 35.79 -12.61 -17.98
C SER A 399 36.25 -11.49 -18.90
N THR A 400 35.74 -10.29 -18.67
CA THR A 400 36.21 -9.07 -19.34
C THR A 400 37.68 -8.80 -19.05
N GLU A 401 38.13 -9.04 -17.82
CA GLU A 401 39.52 -8.85 -17.39
C GLU A 401 40.51 -9.75 -18.14
N LYS A 402 40.10 -10.99 -18.45
CA LYS A 402 40.93 -11.98 -19.15
C LYS A 402 40.68 -12.03 -20.66
N GLY A 403 39.83 -11.14 -21.19
CA GLY A 403 39.49 -11.06 -22.61
C GLY A 403 38.61 -12.19 -23.14
N GLY A 404 37.98 -13.00 -22.27
CA GLY A 404 37.05 -14.06 -22.67
C GLY A 404 35.68 -13.53 -23.10
N ILE A 405 35.29 -12.38 -22.55
CA ILE A 405 34.05 -11.67 -22.86
C ILE A 405 34.38 -10.37 -23.60
N ASP A 406 33.80 -10.17 -24.79
CA ASP A 406 33.96 -8.94 -25.57
C ASP A 406 33.19 -7.79 -24.90
N ASN A 407 33.85 -6.67 -24.65
CA ASN A 407 33.23 -5.46 -24.09
C ASN A 407 32.05 -4.93 -24.92
N LYS A 408 31.97 -5.26 -26.22
CA LYS A 408 30.83 -4.91 -27.08
C LYS A 408 29.56 -5.73 -26.82
N SER A 409 29.70 -6.86 -26.12
CA SER A 409 28.56 -7.73 -25.74
C SER A 409 27.88 -7.27 -24.45
N ILE A 410 28.42 -6.26 -23.78
CA ILE A 410 27.87 -5.69 -22.55
C ILE A 410 26.99 -4.51 -22.93
N TYR A 411 25.75 -4.54 -22.45
CA TYR A 411 24.84 -3.42 -22.60
C TYR A 411 24.93 -2.51 -21.37
N VAL A 412 25.08 -1.21 -21.58
CA VAL A 412 25.17 -0.21 -20.51
C VAL A 412 24.23 0.95 -20.80
N LYS A 413 23.44 1.34 -19.80
CA LYS A 413 22.49 2.43 -19.87
C LYS A 413 22.57 3.34 -18.64
N VAL A 414 22.24 4.62 -18.85
CA VAL A 414 22.04 5.61 -17.78
C VAL A 414 20.61 6.13 -17.84
N ASP A 415 19.92 6.09 -16.71
CA ASP A 415 18.60 6.67 -16.52
C ASP A 415 18.62 7.74 -15.42
N TYR A 416 17.85 8.81 -15.59
CA TYR A 416 17.63 9.85 -14.57
C TYR A 416 16.20 9.77 -14.05
N LEU A 417 16.03 9.52 -12.76
CA LEU A 417 14.77 9.08 -12.16
C LEU A 417 14.31 10.00 -11.01
N SER A 418 13.01 10.23 -10.92
CA SER A 418 12.40 11.13 -9.93
C SER A 418 12.11 10.49 -8.56
N SER A 419 12.10 9.16 -8.44
CA SER A 419 11.85 8.46 -7.16
C SER A 419 12.55 7.10 -7.11
N PRO A 420 13.01 6.62 -5.92
CA PRO A 420 13.55 5.28 -5.73
C PRO A 420 12.60 4.15 -6.17
N ASP A 421 11.28 4.31 -6.00
CA ASP A 421 10.29 3.28 -6.38
C ASP A 421 10.25 3.02 -7.88
N LYS A 422 10.68 3.99 -8.69
CA LYS A 422 10.80 3.87 -10.15
C LYS A 422 12.16 3.35 -10.61
N ALA A 423 13.15 3.25 -9.72
CA ALA A 423 14.48 2.73 -10.03
C ALA A 423 14.54 1.19 -10.12
N GLN A 424 13.52 0.50 -9.61
CA GLN A 424 13.47 -0.96 -9.67
C GLN A 424 12.69 -1.54 -10.84
N VAL A 425 11.86 -0.77 -11.56
CA VAL A 425 10.82 -1.36 -12.41
C VAL A 425 10.75 -0.71 -13.79
N VAL A 426 10.66 -1.55 -14.81
CA VAL A 426 10.19 -1.31 -16.20
C VAL A 426 11.25 -1.27 -17.32
N GLY A 427 12.38 -0.57 -17.19
CA GLY A 427 13.33 -0.44 -18.33
C GLY A 427 14.20 -1.66 -18.63
N HIS A 428 14.77 -2.28 -17.58
CA HIS A 428 15.87 -3.26 -17.72
C HIS A 428 15.43 -4.70 -17.98
N GLN A 429 14.28 -5.11 -17.44
CA GLN A 429 13.71 -6.43 -17.72
C GLN A 429 13.33 -6.57 -19.20
N VAL A 430 12.89 -5.47 -19.82
CA VAL A 430 12.57 -5.43 -21.25
C VAL A 430 13.82 -5.57 -22.11
N MET A 431 14.93 -4.91 -21.77
CA MET A 431 16.19 -5.05 -22.53
C MET A 431 16.83 -6.42 -22.38
N THR A 432 16.78 -7.01 -21.19
CA THR A 432 17.26 -8.39 -20.96
C THR A 432 16.44 -9.39 -21.78
N ALA A 433 15.11 -9.25 -21.76
CA ALA A 433 14.20 -10.05 -22.57
C ALA A 433 14.42 -9.90 -24.08
N ILE A 434 14.70 -8.67 -24.55
CA ILE A 434 15.03 -8.37 -25.96
C ILE A 434 16.35 -9.04 -26.37
N MET A 435 17.38 -9.00 -25.52
CA MET A 435 18.67 -9.66 -25.83
C MET A 435 18.55 -11.18 -25.86
N GLU A 436 17.82 -11.76 -24.90
CA GLU A 436 17.52 -13.21 -24.89
C GLU A 436 16.70 -13.61 -26.12
N GLY A 437 15.68 -12.84 -26.48
CA GLY A 437 14.90 -13.03 -27.70
C GLY A 437 15.74 -12.94 -28.97
N LYS A 438 16.68 -11.98 -29.03
CA LYS A 438 17.63 -11.85 -30.14
C LYS A 438 18.53 -13.08 -30.27
N ASN A 439 19.05 -13.57 -29.14
CA ASN A 439 19.90 -14.75 -29.13
C ASN A 439 19.12 -15.99 -29.56
N LEU A 440 17.89 -16.18 -29.06
CA LEU A 440 17.00 -17.26 -29.48
C LEU A 440 16.78 -17.24 -31.00
N VAL A 441 16.45 -16.09 -31.57
CA VAL A 441 16.30 -15.94 -33.04
C VAL A 441 17.58 -16.28 -33.80
N ALA A 442 18.75 -15.97 -33.24
CA ALA A 442 20.05 -16.25 -33.86
C ALA A 442 20.47 -17.73 -33.75
N THR A 443 20.09 -18.41 -32.67
CA THR A 443 20.39 -19.83 -32.43
C THR A 443 19.39 -20.77 -33.11
N LEU A 444 18.14 -20.33 -33.28
CA LEU A 444 17.10 -21.08 -33.98
C LEU A 444 17.23 -20.93 -35.51
N ASP A 445 16.39 -21.65 -36.23
CA ASP A 445 16.30 -21.67 -37.69
C ASP A 445 15.62 -20.42 -38.28
N CYS A 446 15.08 -19.52 -37.45
CA CYS A 446 14.43 -18.27 -37.86
C CYS A 446 15.30 -17.42 -38.83
N LYS A 447 16.62 -17.39 -38.60
CA LYS A 447 17.58 -16.65 -39.44
C LYS A 447 17.71 -17.15 -40.88
N ALA A 448 17.27 -18.37 -41.16
CA ALA A 448 17.32 -18.94 -42.50
C ALA A 448 16.31 -18.25 -43.45
N CYS A 449 15.21 -17.74 -42.89
CA CYS A 449 14.11 -17.15 -43.67
C CYS A 449 13.85 -15.67 -43.34
N HIS A 450 14.31 -15.18 -42.18
CA HIS A 450 14.11 -13.80 -41.74
C HIS A 450 15.46 -13.11 -41.49
N LYS A 451 15.55 -11.85 -41.91
CA LYS A 451 16.69 -10.97 -41.63
C LYS A 451 16.23 -9.75 -40.84
N GLU A 452 17.16 -9.08 -40.14
CA GLU A 452 16.83 -7.95 -39.25
C GLU A 452 16.20 -6.78 -40.04
N ASN A 453 16.86 -6.31 -41.10
CA ASN A 453 16.47 -5.07 -41.80
C ASN A 453 16.03 -5.24 -43.26
N GLU A 454 16.27 -6.40 -43.88
CA GLU A 454 15.99 -6.62 -45.30
C GLU A 454 15.08 -7.82 -45.52
N LYS A 455 14.24 -7.78 -46.55
CA LYS A 455 13.34 -8.89 -46.88
C LYS A 455 14.17 -10.09 -47.36
N SER A 456 13.78 -11.29 -46.94
CA SER A 456 14.35 -12.54 -47.41
C SER A 456 13.21 -13.45 -47.91
N VAL A 457 13.22 -14.74 -47.55
CA VAL A 457 12.11 -15.67 -47.81
C VAL A 457 10.84 -15.19 -47.10
N GLY A 458 10.98 -14.73 -45.85
CA GLY A 458 9.96 -14.03 -45.08
C GLY A 458 10.19 -12.51 -44.99
N PRO A 459 9.25 -11.76 -44.38
CA PRO A 459 9.45 -10.34 -44.07
C PRO A 459 10.64 -10.13 -43.13
N SER A 460 11.27 -8.95 -43.19
CA SER A 460 12.29 -8.59 -42.19
C SER A 460 11.67 -8.38 -40.81
N PHE A 461 12.46 -8.54 -39.75
CA PHE A 461 11.98 -8.24 -38.40
C PHE A 461 11.59 -6.77 -38.25
N ALA A 462 12.31 -5.87 -38.93
CA ALA A 462 11.95 -4.46 -39.07
C ALA A 462 10.52 -4.29 -39.64
N MET A 463 10.19 -4.94 -40.76
CA MET A 463 8.85 -4.87 -41.36
C MET A 463 7.75 -5.38 -40.44
N ILE A 464 8.04 -6.42 -39.65
CA ILE A 464 7.09 -6.94 -38.65
C ILE A 464 6.92 -5.92 -37.52
N SER A 465 8.02 -5.34 -37.03
CA SER A 465 8.02 -4.30 -35.99
C SER A 465 7.24 -3.05 -36.40
N ASP A 466 7.28 -2.66 -37.68
CA ASP A 466 6.51 -1.51 -38.19
C ASP A 466 5.02 -1.81 -38.30
N LYS A 467 4.67 -3.03 -38.70
CA LYS A 467 3.27 -3.42 -38.94
C LYS A 467 2.49 -3.63 -37.64
N TYR A 468 3.14 -4.14 -36.58
CA TYR A 468 2.47 -4.53 -35.34
C TYR A 468 2.87 -3.65 -34.16
N LYS A 469 1.88 -3.19 -33.39
CA LYS A 469 2.11 -2.41 -32.17
C LYS A 469 2.55 -3.34 -31.03
N ASN A 470 3.38 -2.82 -30.12
CA ASN A 470 3.81 -3.54 -28.93
C ASN A 470 2.70 -3.61 -27.86
N ASP A 471 1.66 -4.40 -28.12
CA ASP A 471 0.52 -4.65 -27.24
C ASP A 471 0.23 -6.16 -27.10
N LEU A 472 -0.50 -6.54 -26.05
CA LEU A 472 -0.76 -7.94 -25.71
C LEU A 472 -1.47 -8.72 -26.84
N LYS A 473 -2.34 -8.04 -27.60
CA LYS A 473 -3.08 -8.65 -28.72
C LYS A 473 -2.13 -9.03 -29.84
N ASN A 474 -1.26 -8.12 -30.25
CA ASN A 474 -0.27 -8.36 -31.31
C ASN A 474 0.81 -9.33 -30.87
N LYS A 475 1.24 -9.28 -29.60
CA LYS A 475 2.16 -10.28 -29.04
C LYS A 475 1.58 -11.69 -29.14
N THR A 476 0.35 -11.87 -28.65
CA THR A 476 -0.36 -13.16 -28.72
C THR A 476 -0.54 -13.65 -30.16
N TYR A 477 -0.85 -12.73 -31.08
CA TYR A 477 -0.99 -13.05 -32.50
C TYR A 477 0.33 -13.54 -33.12
N LEU A 478 1.43 -12.83 -32.87
CA LEU A 478 2.75 -13.17 -33.38
C LEU A 478 3.27 -14.47 -32.77
N SER A 479 3.13 -14.70 -31.47
CA SER A 479 3.47 -15.97 -30.82
C SER A 479 2.70 -17.13 -31.45
N ASN A 480 1.40 -16.96 -31.72
CA ASN A 480 0.60 -17.97 -32.41
C ASN A 480 1.04 -18.22 -33.86
N LYS A 481 1.50 -17.18 -34.57
CA LYS A 481 2.02 -17.33 -35.94
C LYS A 481 3.35 -18.07 -35.97
N ILE A 482 4.22 -17.87 -34.98
CA ILE A 482 5.49 -18.58 -34.88
C ILE A 482 5.25 -20.06 -34.53
N ILE A 483 4.40 -20.35 -33.54
CA ILE A 483 4.19 -21.73 -33.07
C ILE A 483 3.38 -22.59 -34.06
N LYS A 484 2.38 -22.02 -34.75
CA LYS A 484 1.51 -22.75 -35.69
C LYS A 484 1.95 -22.65 -37.15
N GLY A 485 2.87 -21.74 -37.47
CA GLY A 485 3.20 -21.38 -38.84
C GLY A 485 2.05 -20.67 -39.56
N GLY A 486 2.19 -20.50 -40.88
CA GLY A 486 1.13 -20.01 -41.75
C GLY A 486 1.60 -19.05 -42.85
N GLY A 487 0.72 -18.75 -43.81
CA GLY A 487 1.01 -17.89 -44.97
C GLY A 487 -0.01 -16.75 -45.15
N GLY A 488 0.15 -15.98 -46.23
CA GLY A 488 -0.86 -15.04 -46.74
C GLY A 488 -0.73 -13.59 -46.27
N VAL A 489 -0.04 -13.30 -45.15
CA VAL A 489 0.07 -11.93 -44.62
C VAL A 489 1.17 -11.11 -45.31
N TRP A 490 2.18 -11.79 -45.85
CA TRP A 490 3.40 -11.20 -46.42
C TRP A 490 3.77 -11.79 -47.79
N GLY A 491 2.87 -12.57 -48.40
CA GLY A 491 3.06 -13.29 -49.66
C GLY A 491 2.55 -14.73 -49.60
N GLU A 492 2.79 -15.47 -50.69
CA GLU A 492 2.35 -16.87 -50.87
C GLU A 492 3.23 -17.89 -50.14
N VAL A 493 4.45 -17.50 -49.75
CA VAL A 493 5.36 -18.37 -49.01
C VAL A 493 4.88 -18.51 -47.55
N ALA A 494 4.59 -19.75 -47.14
CA ALA A 494 4.15 -20.06 -45.79
C ALA A 494 5.34 -20.20 -44.82
N MET A 495 5.20 -19.64 -43.63
CA MET A 495 6.14 -19.83 -42.52
C MET A 495 5.95 -21.24 -41.92
N ALA A 496 7.06 -21.96 -41.69
CA ALA A 496 7.06 -23.23 -40.98
C ALA A 496 6.62 -23.07 -39.52
N ALA A 497 5.99 -24.11 -38.97
CA ALA A 497 5.55 -24.13 -37.58
C ALA A 497 6.70 -24.50 -36.64
N HIS A 498 6.75 -23.89 -35.47
CA HIS A 498 7.74 -24.17 -34.42
C HIS A 498 7.05 -24.71 -33.15
N PRO A 499 6.38 -25.89 -33.20
CA PRO A 499 5.57 -26.41 -32.10
C PRO A 499 6.39 -26.83 -30.87
N SER A 500 7.72 -26.95 -31.01
CA SER A 500 8.65 -27.28 -29.94
C SER A 500 9.02 -26.09 -29.05
N LEU A 501 8.73 -24.85 -29.48
CA LEU A 501 9.03 -23.65 -28.70
C LEU A 501 8.02 -23.47 -27.56
N LYS A 502 8.52 -23.17 -26.37
CA LYS A 502 7.69 -22.86 -25.20
C LYS A 502 7.14 -21.44 -25.31
N GLN A 503 5.99 -21.19 -24.67
CA GLN A 503 5.36 -19.87 -24.70
C GLN A 503 6.29 -18.76 -24.19
N GLU A 504 7.10 -19.02 -23.16
CA GLU A 504 8.02 -18.01 -22.63
C GLU A 504 9.13 -17.65 -23.64
N GLU A 505 9.60 -18.61 -24.43
CA GLU A 505 10.58 -18.36 -25.49
C GLU A 505 9.97 -17.57 -26.64
N LEU A 506 8.71 -17.85 -26.98
CA LEU A 506 7.95 -17.09 -27.97
C LEU A 506 7.75 -15.64 -27.55
N ASP A 507 7.47 -15.39 -26.27
CA ASP A 507 7.29 -14.04 -25.76
C ASP A 507 8.60 -13.23 -25.84
N LEU A 508 9.75 -13.85 -25.53
CA LEU A 508 11.07 -13.23 -25.71
C LEU A 508 11.37 -12.91 -27.18
N ILE A 509 11.12 -13.87 -28.08
CA ILE A 509 11.33 -13.72 -29.54
C ILE A 509 10.46 -12.58 -30.09
N VAL A 510 9.18 -12.53 -29.70
CA VAL A 510 8.25 -11.50 -30.16
C VAL A 510 8.62 -10.12 -29.60
N ASP A 511 9.06 -10.06 -28.35
CA ASP A 511 9.54 -8.80 -27.73
C ASP A 511 10.78 -8.26 -28.43
N TYR A 512 11.71 -9.14 -28.84
CA TYR A 512 12.81 -8.76 -29.71
C TYR A 512 12.31 -8.26 -31.07
N ILE A 513 11.46 -9.00 -31.77
CA ILE A 513 10.96 -8.62 -33.11
C ILE A 513 10.29 -7.24 -33.08
N LEU A 514 9.42 -6.98 -32.10
CA LEU A 514 8.70 -5.71 -31.94
C LEU A 514 9.59 -4.56 -31.43
N SER A 515 10.85 -4.84 -31.10
CA SER A 515 11.85 -3.83 -30.72
C SER A 515 12.73 -3.37 -31.88
N VAL A 516 12.80 -4.12 -32.99
CA VAL A 516 13.80 -3.92 -34.05
C VAL A 516 13.77 -2.51 -34.65
N ASN A 517 12.59 -1.93 -34.86
CA ASN A 517 12.44 -0.57 -35.42
C ASN A 517 12.19 0.53 -34.38
N LYS A 518 12.20 0.19 -33.10
CA LYS A 518 12.29 1.25 -32.09
C LYS A 518 13.70 1.84 -32.16
N LYS A 519 13.81 3.16 -31.99
CA LYS A 519 15.11 3.84 -31.84
C LYS A 519 15.91 3.05 -30.79
N LYS A 520 16.93 2.31 -31.22
CA LYS A 520 17.89 1.65 -30.31
C LYS A 520 18.47 2.78 -29.47
N GLU A 521 18.13 2.82 -28.20
CA GLU A 521 18.96 3.59 -27.27
C GLU A 521 20.35 2.98 -27.37
N VAL A 522 21.31 3.81 -27.79
CA VAL A 522 22.68 3.35 -28.05
C VAL A 522 23.29 2.97 -26.71
N SER A 523 23.72 1.72 -26.57
CA SER A 523 24.47 1.28 -25.40
C SER A 523 25.71 2.15 -25.22
N LEU A 524 25.97 2.57 -23.99
CA LEU A 524 27.25 3.15 -23.63
C LEU A 524 28.35 2.07 -23.67
N PRO A 525 29.63 2.44 -23.83
CA PRO A 525 30.73 1.49 -23.77
C PRO A 525 30.84 0.83 -22.38
N ALA A 526 31.43 -0.36 -22.28
CA ALA A 526 31.65 -1.05 -21.01
C ALA A 526 32.54 -0.27 -20.02
N LYS A 527 33.33 0.68 -20.50
CA LYS A 527 34.13 1.61 -19.70
C LYS A 527 34.05 3.01 -20.32
N GLY A 528 33.79 4.02 -19.50
CA GLY A 528 33.64 5.39 -19.98
C GLY A 528 33.42 6.41 -18.88
N THR A 529 33.06 7.62 -19.28
CA THR A 529 32.71 8.73 -18.38
C THR A 529 31.33 9.27 -18.71
N ILE A 530 30.49 9.49 -17.70
CA ILE A 530 29.17 10.11 -17.84
C ILE A 530 29.20 11.47 -17.18
N ALA A 531 28.84 12.52 -17.92
CA ALA A 531 28.66 13.86 -17.37
C ALA A 531 27.17 14.21 -17.40
N ALA A 532 26.55 14.35 -16.23
CA ALA A 532 25.18 14.81 -16.12
C ALA A 532 25.10 16.30 -16.50
N THR A 533 24.00 16.74 -17.13
CA THR A 533 23.72 18.16 -17.38
C THR A 533 22.87 18.77 -16.26
N ALA A 534 22.72 20.09 -16.26
CA ALA A 534 21.82 20.78 -15.34
C ALA A 534 20.35 20.36 -15.53
N GLU A 535 19.93 20.11 -16.78
CA GLU A 535 18.59 19.62 -17.11
C GLU A 535 18.34 18.21 -16.52
N ASN A 536 19.36 17.36 -16.47
CA ASN A 536 19.27 16.03 -15.86
C ASN A 536 19.04 16.08 -14.33
N MET A 537 19.31 17.20 -13.67
CA MET A 537 18.96 17.40 -12.25
C MET A 537 17.48 17.76 -12.03
N GLY A 538 16.83 18.39 -13.01
CA GLY A 538 15.44 18.87 -12.91
C GLY A 538 14.39 17.79 -13.14
N ALA A 539 14.75 16.73 -13.86
CA ALA A 539 13.85 15.62 -14.19
C ALA A 539 13.87 14.46 -13.16
N GLY A 540 14.89 14.39 -12.30
CA GLY A 540 15.05 13.31 -11.34
C GLY A 540 16.08 13.57 -10.23
N ASN A 541 15.87 12.99 -9.05
CA ASN A 541 16.78 13.07 -7.91
C ASN A 541 17.83 11.94 -7.90
N LEU A 542 17.79 11.03 -8.88
CA LEU A 542 18.65 9.84 -8.97
C LEU A 542 19.19 9.66 -10.39
N MET A 543 20.45 9.26 -10.50
CA MET A 543 21.09 8.77 -11.71
C MET A 543 21.41 7.29 -11.52
N GLN A 544 20.86 6.42 -12.36
CA GLN A 544 21.08 4.97 -12.29
C GLN A 544 21.89 4.53 -13.51
N ILE A 545 23.04 3.90 -13.25
CA ILE A 545 23.84 3.24 -14.28
C ILE A 545 23.57 1.75 -14.17
N THR A 546 23.09 1.15 -15.24
CA THR A 546 22.80 -0.27 -15.28
C THR A 546 23.58 -0.93 -16.38
N ALA A 547 24.12 -2.11 -16.08
CA ALA A 547 24.76 -2.96 -17.06
C ALA A 547 24.16 -4.35 -17.06
N SER A 548 24.07 -4.95 -18.25
CA SER A 548 23.62 -6.33 -18.43
C SER A 548 24.51 -7.07 -19.43
N TYR A 549 24.57 -8.39 -19.24
CA TYR A 549 25.28 -9.31 -20.10
C TYR A 549 24.51 -10.62 -20.19
N THR A 550 24.51 -11.22 -21.38
CA THR A 550 23.95 -12.54 -21.67
C THR A 550 25.08 -13.44 -22.14
N ASP A 551 25.26 -14.57 -21.48
CA ASP A 551 26.26 -15.57 -21.85
C ASP A 551 25.93 -16.24 -23.21
N LYS A 552 26.81 -17.11 -23.70
CA LYS A 552 26.61 -17.85 -24.95
C LYS A 552 25.76 -19.11 -24.78
N GLY A 553 25.43 -19.50 -23.56
CA GLY A 553 24.80 -20.77 -23.20
C GLY A 553 25.72 -21.98 -23.30
N GLY A 554 25.20 -23.13 -22.85
CA GLY A 554 25.87 -24.43 -22.92
C GLY A 554 25.30 -25.33 -24.03
N ALA A 555 25.96 -26.46 -24.32
CA ALA A 555 25.46 -27.43 -25.31
C ALA A 555 24.07 -27.96 -24.91
N GLY A 556 23.02 -27.52 -25.63
CA GLY A 556 21.63 -27.88 -25.35
C GLY A 556 21.00 -27.14 -24.16
N ILE A 557 21.63 -26.07 -23.67
CA ILE A 557 21.14 -25.24 -22.58
C ILE A 557 21.07 -23.79 -23.06
N LYS A 558 19.96 -23.13 -22.79
CA LYS A 558 19.75 -21.74 -23.21
C LYS A 558 20.74 -20.76 -22.54
N PRO A 559 21.03 -19.64 -23.21
CA PRO A 559 21.76 -18.53 -22.61
C PRO A 559 21.10 -17.99 -21.33
N LEU A 560 21.91 -17.51 -20.39
CA LEU A 560 21.45 -16.82 -19.19
C LEU A 560 21.95 -15.38 -19.17
N SER A 561 21.10 -14.48 -18.66
CA SER A 561 21.45 -13.08 -18.50
C SER A 561 21.58 -12.68 -17.04
N ALA A 562 22.47 -11.72 -16.79
CA ALA A 562 22.55 -11.05 -15.50
C ALA A 562 22.60 -9.54 -15.68
N THR A 563 22.13 -8.83 -14.66
CA THR A 563 22.07 -7.36 -14.65
C THR A 563 22.52 -6.87 -13.28
N ASN A 564 23.23 -5.74 -13.27
CA ASN A 564 23.56 -5.03 -12.05
C ASN A 564 23.48 -3.52 -12.28
N SER A 565 23.14 -2.75 -11.26
CA SER A 565 23.02 -1.31 -11.34
C SER A 565 23.59 -0.60 -10.12
N ILE A 566 24.18 0.56 -10.33
CA ILE A 566 24.57 1.49 -9.28
C ILE A 566 23.76 2.78 -9.40
N THR A 567 23.36 3.35 -8.27
CA THR A 567 22.55 4.57 -8.23
C THR A 567 23.27 5.67 -7.47
N LEU A 568 23.32 6.85 -8.08
CA LEU A 568 23.86 8.08 -7.56
C LEU A 568 22.75 9.07 -7.27
N ARG A 569 22.85 9.83 -6.19
CA ARG A 569 21.88 10.88 -5.86
C ARG A 569 22.27 12.18 -6.55
N SER A 570 21.27 13.01 -6.84
CA SER A 570 21.54 14.38 -7.29
C SER A 570 22.20 15.18 -6.17
N SER A 571 23.24 15.97 -6.49
CA SER A 571 23.81 16.96 -5.57
C SER A 571 22.85 18.09 -5.20
N LEU A 572 21.73 18.23 -5.93
CA LEU A 572 20.61 19.10 -5.58
C LEU A 572 19.62 18.34 -4.70
N ILE A 573 19.54 18.76 -3.44
CA ILE A 573 18.64 18.24 -2.42
C ILE A 573 17.39 19.13 -2.39
N ASN A 574 16.28 18.59 -2.91
CA ASN A 574 14.98 19.24 -2.86
C ASN A 574 14.29 19.03 -1.49
N MET A 575 13.34 19.90 -1.14
CA MET A 575 12.61 19.77 0.12
C MET A 575 11.82 18.43 0.20
N PRO A 576 11.93 17.66 1.31
CA PRO A 576 11.31 16.34 1.44
C PRO A 576 9.78 16.41 1.46
N SER A 577 9.09 15.30 1.13
CA SER A 577 7.66 15.13 1.46
C SER A 577 7.44 15.30 2.96
N ASN A 578 6.30 15.86 3.39
CA ASN A 578 6.00 16.22 4.79
C ASN A 578 6.07 15.00 5.73
N ASN A 579 7.27 14.60 6.12
CA ASN A 579 7.57 13.55 7.08
C ASN A 579 8.69 14.09 8.00
N ALA A 580 8.40 14.19 9.30
CA ALA A 580 9.32 14.61 10.36
C ALA A 580 9.81 16.08 10.31
N THR A 581 8.90 17.05 10.20
CA THR A 581 9.22 18.48 10.31
C THR A 581 8.56 19.08 11.54
N THR A 582 9.35 19.64 12.47
CA THR A 582 8.79 20.37 13.61
C THR A 582 8.59 21.83 13.19
N ARG A 583 7.33 22.27 13.08
CA ARG A 583 6.96 23.68 12.80
C ARG A 583 7.48 24.24 11.46
N VAL A 584 7.63 23.37 10.45
CA VAL A 584 7.93 23.76 9.06
C VAL A 584 6.95 23.04 8.13
N ASP A 585 6.27 23.80 7.29
CA ASP A 585 5.34 23.31 6.28
C ASP A 585 6.03 23.25 4.92
N VAL A 586 6.16 22.07 4.30
CA VAL A 586 6.62 21.95 2.91
C VAL A 586 5.42 21.89 1.97
N LYS A 587 5.28 22.90 1.12
CA LYS A 587 4.15 23.04 0.17
C LYS A 587 4.66 23.30 -1.25
N GLY A 588 3.80 23.05 -2.23
CA GLY A 588 4.07 23.47 -3.62
C GLY A 588 4.15 24.99 -3.70
N TRP A 589 5.17 25.51 -4.37
CA TRP A 589 5.39 26.94 -4.58
C TRP A 589 5.92 27.16 -6.00
N ARG A 590 5.02 27.60 -6.90
CA ARG A 590 5.25 27.62 -8.36
C ARG A 590 5.62 26.21 -8.87
N GLU A 591 6.72 26.09 -9.60
CA GLU A 591 7.25 24.82 -10.14
C GLU A 591 8.12 24.04 -9.13
N HIS A 592 8.31 24.56 -7.91
CA HIS A 592 9.17 23.97 -6.89
C HIS A 592 8.37 23.56 -5.65
N ARG A 593 9.00 22.79 -4.77
CA ARG A 593 8.53 22.62 -3.38
C ARG A 593 9.36 23.54 -2.50
N ALA A 594 8.69 24.26 -1.61
CA ALA A 594 9.36 25.15 -0.68
C ALA A 594 8.89 24.89 0.75
N ALA A 595 9.82 25.04 1.68
CA ALA A 595 9.59 24.96 3.11
C ALA A 595 9.34 26.35 3.69
N PHE A 596 8.27 26.44 4.48
CA PHE A 596 7.81 27.66 5.13
C PHE A 596 7.73 27.43 6.63
N LEU A 597 8.31 28.34 7.40
CA LEU A 597 8.22 28.29 8.85
C LEU A 597 6.78 28.53 9.33
N SER A 598 6.23 27.62 10.14
CA SER A 598 4.87 27.72 10.71
C SER A 598 4.83 28.18 12.18
N GLY A 599 5.98 28.60 12.75
CA GLY A 599 6.10 29.15 14.11
C GLY A 599 7.24 30.17 14.26
N GLU A 600 7.79 30.28 15.48
CA GLU A 600 8.96 31.13 15.79
C GLU A 600 10.28 30.49 15.33
N ASP A 601 10.37 29.17 15.47
CA ASP A 601 11.46 28.33 14.98
C ASP A 601 10.94 26.97 14.51
N GLY A 602 11.74 26.27 13.70
CA GLY A 602 11.39 24.96 13.17
C GLY A 602 12.57 24.32 12.43
N TRP A 603 12.48 23.02 12.15
CA TRP A 603 13.55 22.29 11.46
C TRP A 603 13.05 21.25 10.45
N LEU A 604 13.93 20.93 9.50
CA LEU A 604 13.80 19.91 8.46
C LEU A 604 14.95 18.90 8.57
N GLU A 605 14.69 17.60 8.49
CA GLU A 605 15.73 16.55 8.42
C GLU A 605 15.94 16.07 6.97
N PHE A 606 17.21 15.90 6.61
CA PHE A 606 17.66 15.21 5.40
C PHE A 606 18.56 14.05 5.81
N SER A 607 18.13 12.81 5.58
CA SER A 607 18.87 11.62 5.98
C SER A 607 19.81 11.12 4.89
N ASN A 608 20.88 10.41 5.28
CA ASN A 608 21.84 9.73 4.40
C ASN A 608 22.53 10.67 3.40
N ILE A 609 23.00 11.82 3.90
CA ILE A 609 23.77 12.79 3.11
C ILE A 609 25.25 12.54 3.37
N ASN A 610 25.97 12.08 2.34
CA ASN A 610 27.42 11.95 2.39
C ASN A 610 28.08 13.32 2.24
N LEU A 611 28.96 13.70 3.18
CA LEU A 611 29.65 14.99 3.18
C LEU A 611 31.13 14.91 2.80
N ASP A 612 31.59 13.78 2.28
CA ASP A 612 32.97 13.60 1.85
C ASP A 612 33.32 14.56 0.71
N GLY A 613 34.33 15.39 0.93
CA GLY A 613 34.81 16.34 -0.07
C GLY A 613 33.83 17.47 -0.41
N ILE A 614 32.82 17.74 0.43
CA ILE A 614 31.89 18.87 0.25
C ILE A 614 32.40 20.09 1.03
N LYS A 615 32.71 21.19 0.33
CA LYS A 615 33.22 22.44 0.96
C LYS A 615 32.16 23.47 1.26
N ALA A 616 31.04 23.44 0.54
CA ALA A 616 30.02 24.48 0.63
C ALA A 616 28.65 23.92 0.22
N ILE A 617 27.60 24.68 0.53
CA ILE A 617 26.24 24.44 0.06
C ILE A 617 25.69 25.72 -0.55
N ASP A 618 25.17 25.61 -1.77
CA ASP A 618 24.34 26.63 -2.37
C ASP A 618 22.93 26.53 -1.78
N PHE A 619 22.60 27.49 -0.93
CA PHE A 619 21.31 27.63 -0.27
C PHE A 619 20.36 28.45 -1.15
N SER A 620 19.31 27.81 -1.70
CA SER A 620 18.34 28.48 -2.57
C SER A 620 17.07 28.84 -1.81
N TYR A 621 16.64 30.09 -1.95
CA TYR A 621 15.52 30.65 -1.21
C TYR A 621 14.74 31.72 -2.00
N GLY A 622 13.56 32.05 -1.52
CA GLY A 622 12.70 33.13 -2.01
C GLY A 622 12.14 33.97 -0.87
N ILE A 623 12.09 35.28 -1.07
CA ILE A 623 11.56 36.29 -0.16
C ILE A 623 10.55 37.13 -0.98
N PRO A 624 9.25 36.80 -0.96
CA PRO A 624 8.28 37.50 -1.80
C PRO A 624 8.17 39.01 -1.52
N GLN A 625 8.41 39.42 -0.27
CA GLN A 625 8.38 40.81 0.19
C GLN A 625 9.57 41.04 1.13
N GLN A 626 10.17 42.23 1.08
CA GLN A 626 11.34 42.58 1.90
C GLN A 626 11.12 42.24 3.38
N LEU A 627 12.10 41.58 4.01
CA LEU A 627 12.01 41.20 5.41
C LEU A 627 12.06 42.43 6.32
N ASP A 628 11.25 42.45 7.38
CA ASP A 628 11.20 43.57 8.34
C ASP A 628 12.28 43.46 9.41
N LYS A 629 12.63 42.24 9.81
CA LYS A 629 13.55 41.91 10.92
C LYS A 629 14.53 40.81 10.53
N GLY A 630 14.07 39.75 9.87
CA GLY A 630 14.93 38.72 9.28
C GLY A 630 14.78 37.30 9.82
N TYR A 631 15.57 36.40 9.24
CA TYR A 631 15.67 34.99 9.63
C TYR A 631 17.12 34.58 9.88
N VAL A 632 17.32 33.58 10.74
CA VAL A 632 18.57 32.81 10.84
C VAL A 632 18.28 31.40 10.36
N VAL A 633 19.06 30.93 9.40
CA VAL A 633 19.00 29.57 8.90
C VAL A 633 20.31 28.88 9.28
N THR A 634 20.23 27.81 10.06
CA THR A 634 21.40 27.06 10.53
C THR A 634 21.31 25.62 10.07
N LEU A 635 22.40 25.11 9.50
CA LEU A 635 22.53 23.71 9.11
C LEU A 635 23.35 22.97 10.16
N PHE A 636 22.75 21.91 10.71
CA PHE A 636 23.38 21.04 11.68
C PHE A 636 23.67 19.65 11.10
N GLN A 637 24.71 19.03 11.61
CA GLN A 637 25.09 17.64 11.35
C GLN A 637 24.67 16.74 12.53
N ASP A 638 24.03 15.60 12.23
CA ASP A 638 23.59 14.53 13.13
C ASP A 638 22.53 14.87 14.20
N GLU A 639 22.47 16.11 14.71
CA GLU A 639 21.52 16.55 15.74
C GLU A 639 20.91 17.92 15.40
N PRO A 640 19.61 18.19 15.69
CA PRO A 640 18.91 19.43 15.32
C PRO A 640 19.22 20.65 16.22
N THR A 641 20.11 20.52 17.19
CA THR A 641 20.46 21.56 18.16
C THR A 641 21.97 21.69 18.31
N PRO A 642 22.50 22.85 18.73
CA PRO A 642 23.93 23.01 18.96
C PRO A 642 24.43 22.02 20.02
N GLY A 643 25.36 21.15 19.63
CA GLY A 643 26.07 20.26 20.53
C GLY A 643 27.15 20.99 21.33
N LYS A 644 27.85 20.28 22.21
CA LYS A 644 28.89 20.85 23.07
C LYS A 644 29.98 21.56 22.23
N GLY A 645 30.05 22.88 22.35
CA GLY A 645 30.99 23.74 21.60
C GLY A 645 30.59 24.03 20.15
N ASN A 646 29.31 23.90 19.79
CA ASN A 646 28.76 24.17 18.44
C ASN A 646 29.41 23.37 17.30
N LYS A 647 30.08 22.25 17.63
CA LYS A 647 30.86 21.45 16.67
C LYS A 647 30.03 20.78 15.57
N ASN A 648 28.71 20.70 15.75
CA ASN A 648 27.78 20.15 14.77
C ASN A 648 27.07 21.23 13.94
N VAL A 649 27.32 22.52 14.19
CA VAL A 649 26.88 23.61 13.31
C VAL A 649 27.85 23.67 12.13
N ILE A 650 27.35 23.34 10.94
CA ILE A 650 28.20 23.25 9.75
C ILE A 650 28.01 24.42 8.79
N ALA A 651 26.88 25.12 8.84
CA ALA A 651 26.69 26.39 8.13
C ALA A 651 25.63 27.25 8.82
N GLU A 652 25.73 28.57 8.67
CA GLU A 652 24.73 29.52 9.15
C GLU A 652 24.57 30.66 8.15
N LEU A 653 23.32 31.09 7.96
CA LEU A 653 22.95 32.24 7.17
C LEU A 653 22.04 33.16 7.97
N LYS A 654 22.48 34.40 8.21
CA LYS A 654 21.66 35.46 8.82
C LYS A 654 21.12 36.38 7.74
N MET A 655 19.81 36.60 7.76
CA MET A 655 19.06 37.29 6.71
C MET A 655 18.32 38.49 7.28
N GLU A 656 19.02 39.56 7.64
CA GLU A 656 18.44 40.79 8.22
C GLU A 656 18.19 41.86 7.16
N ASN A 657 16.99 42.45 7.12
CA ASN A 657 16.60 43.49 6.15
C ASN A 657 16.81 43.12 4.67
N TYR A 658 16.70 41.83 4.33
CA TYR A 658 16.89 41.36 2.97
C TYR A 658 15.79 41.87 2.04
N LYS A 659 16.18 42.44 0.90
CA LYS A 659 15.25 42.88 -0.15
C LYS A 659 14.46 41.69 -0.71
N GLY A 660 13.22 41.96 -1.12
CA GLY A 660 12.38 40.97 -1.79
C GLY A 660 13.05 40.41 -3.05
N THR A 661 13.14 39.09 -3.14
CA THR A 661 13.66 38.37 -4.29
C THR A 661 12.86 37.09 -4.47
N LEU A 662 12.37 36.83 -5.69
CA LEU A 662 11.60 35.62 -5.93
C LEU A 662 12.48 34.37 -5.89
N PHE A 663 13.71 34.44 -6.40
CA PHE A 663 14.66 33.34 -6.39
C PHE A 663 16.07 33.90 -6.21
N SER A 664 16.74 33.45 -5.15
CA SER A 664 18.15 33.75 -4.91
C SER A 664 18.86 32.53 -4.38
N THR A 665 20.16 32.48 -4.62
CA THR A 665 21.04 31.42 -4.13
C THR A 665 22.22 32.07 -3.44
N GLN A 666 22.57 31.54 -2.27
CA GLN A 666 23.74 31.98 -1.53
C GLN A 666 24.62 30.79 -1.19
N THR A 667 25.89 30.87 -1.57
CA THR A 667 26.89 29.84 -1.23
C THR A 667 27.32 30.01 0.21
N LEU A 668 27.14 28.96 1.01
CA LEU A 668 27.53 28.89 2.41
C LEU A 668 28.72 27.94 2.56
N PRO A 669 29.91 28.40 2.96
CA PRO A 669 31.04 27.52 3.22
C PRO A 669 30.72 26.64 4.43
N LEU A 670 30.98 25.33 4.31
CA LEU A 670 30.80 24.40 5.41
C LEU A 670 32.00 24.44 6.36
N GLN A 671 31.74 24.36 7.66
CA GLN A 671 32.74 24.34 8.72
C GLN A 671 32.53 23.13 9.62
N ASN A 672 33.57 22.66 10.30
CA ASN A 672 33.49 21.56 11.28
C ASN A 672 32.84 20.26 10.74
N VAL A 673 32.87 20.03 9.43
CA VAL A 673 32.23 18.88 8.78
C VAL A 673 32.93 17.60 9.16
N LYS A 674 32.19 16.63 9.68
CA LYS A 674 32.66 15.24 9.75
C LYS A 674 32.45 14.54 8.40
N PRO A 675 33.45 13.82 7.88
CA PRO A 675 33.32 13.00 6.68
C PRO A 675 32.39 11.80 6.93
N GLY A 676 31.78 11.28 5.85
CA GLY A 676 30.88 10.11 5.87
C GLY A 676 29.41 10.45 5.68
N ASP A 677 28.54 9.46 5.95
CA ASP A 677 27.08 9.57 5.83
C ASP A 677 26.46 10.14 7.10
N HIS A 678 25.71 11.22 6.95
CA HIS A 678 25.13 11.97 8.07
C HIS A 678 23.67 12.33 7.88
N LYS A 679 23.01 12.67 8.99
CA LYS A 679 21.75 13.41 8.96
C LYS A 679 22.06 14.90 8.93
N LEU A 680 21.39 15.66 8.07
CA LEU A 680 21.43 17.11 8.08
C LEU A 680 20.13 17.67 8.62
N PHE A 681 20.21 18.63 9.52
CA PHE A 681 19.06 19.35 10.05
C PHE A 681 19.13 20.82 9.66
N LEU A 682 18.17 21.29 8.88
CA LEU A 682 18.05 22.71 8.55
C LEU A 682 17.09 23.35 9.52
N LYS A 683 17.60 24.17 10.45
CA LYS A 683 16.80 24.96 11.38
C LYS A 683 16.55 26.36 10.82
N ILE A 684 15.31 26.82 10.90
CA ILE A 684 14.88 28.16 10.50
C ILE A 684 14.35 28.86 11.76
N VAL A 685 14.86 30.05 12.05
CA VAL A 685 14.51 30.84 13.23
C VAL A 685 14.21 32.27 12.80
N ARG A 686 13.14 32.87 13.31
CA ARG A 686 12.93 34.33 13.13
C ARG A 686 13.91 35.09 14.02
N VAL A 687 14.58 36.11 13.48
CA VAL A 687 15.40 37.03 14.29
C VAL A 687 14.53 37.76 15.32
N ASN A 688 13.29 38.08 14.94
CA ASN A 688 12.28 38.66 15.81
C ASN A 688 10.92 38.02 15.52
N LYS A 689 10.16 37.74 16.59
CA LYS A 689 8.81 37.12 16.52
C LYS A 689 7.83 37.92 15.64
N GLU A 690 8.01 39.24 15.58
CA GLU A 690 7.19 40.19 14.81
C GLU A 690 7.47 40.18 13.30
N GLU A 691 8.40 39.37 12.79
CA GLU A 691 8.63 39.25 11.34
C GLU A 691 7.34 38.80 10.61
N GLY A 692 6.80 39.68 9.76
CA GLY A 692 5.55 39.48 9.04
C GLY A 692 5.72 38.81 7.68
N HIS A 693 6.90 38.88 7.07
CA HIS A 693 7.16 38.40 5.72
C HIS A 693 7.81 37.02 5.70
N ARG A 694 7.41 36.19 4.73
CA ARG A 694 7.79 34.77 4.68
C ARG A 694 9.11 34.54 3.95
N LEU A 695 9.96 33.70 4.51
CA LEU A 695 11.05 33.03 3.81
C LEU A 695 10.58 31.68 3.24
N ALA A 696 10.81 31.47 1.95
CA ALA A 696 10.64 30.20 1.27
C ALA A 696 12.01 29.54 1.09
N VAL A 697 12.25 28.40 1.72
CA VAL A 697 13.49 27.61 1.48
C VAL A 697 13.21 26.59 0.38
N ILE A 698 13.99 26.62 -0.70
CA ILE A 698 13.68 25.90 -1.94
C ILE A 698 14.51 24.62 -2.06
N SER A 699 15.83 24.72 -1.93
CA SER A 699 16.74 23.57 -2.08
C SER A 699 18.11 23.82 -1.46
N LEU A 700 18.85 22.74 -1.22
CA LEU A 700 20.26 22.75 -0.83
C LEU A 700 21.05 22.07 -1.95
N LYS A 701 22.05 22.73 -2.53
CA LYS A 701 22.93 22.09 -3.51
C LYS A 701 24.32 21.91 -2.93
N LEU A 702 24.78 20.67 -2.83
CA LEU A 702 26.11 20.34 -2.34
C LEU A 702 27.17 20.81 -3.34
N ILE A 703 28.21 21.47 -2.84
CA ILE A 703 29.33 21.99 -3.65
C ILE A 703 30.61 21.26 -3.25
N PRO A 704 31.19 20.46 -4.17
CA PRO A 704 32.41 19.71 -3.89
C PRO A 704 33.63 20.63 -3.83
N ASN A 705 34.72 20.12 -3.26
CA ASN A 705 36.04 20.76 -3.18
C ASN A 705 36.54 21.31 -4.51
#